data_AF-A0A1V5GBM9-F1
#
_entry.id   AF-A0A1V5GBM9-F1
#
_cell.length_a   1.000
_cell.length_b   1.000
_cell.length_c   1.000
_cell.angle_alpha   90.00
_cell.angle_beta   90.00
_cell.angle_gamma   90.00
#
_symmetry.space_group_name_H-M   'P 1'
#
loop_
_entity.id
_entity.type
_entity.pdbx_description
1 polymer ?
#
loop_
_entity_poly.entity_id
_entity_poly.type
_entity_poly.pdbx_seq_one_letter_code
_entity_poly.pdbx_strand_id
1 'polypeptide(L)'
;MKKIVTYLVTLGMMLTMMPATVSAADTASAPAATEEAAEKNADKEGAAVEAMKNMNTIFSLTDGSDSDLEDYSKVDDERFTDIESVKKFIAETCTGSLKDEFIEKCEKSLVEKEDGLYKRNSGRFFFTFLTDEGVEIVDPAMDAFTAVTKKSDEMNDYGQAVFKADGSTWKISSYSFKSSPVETDKNADLKELAGNWIYEDAEGGYTVDICSKYNGRVTVNEDGTFTFKNAEGIVSNGKITTATETYSDGSSVPYLLFSTGDTRTDFGGYHNEGSDIITLGNGGMARLVRDKNFDQDLNDLAVQRIENYLLIEMITSGGLESDTEVFFKKDDIPYYKVTNKEYTSIAAVKKLINDNTTGDMNKTLLEYCDERFIEKDGVLYESYAGRGSVGTDTAYGVIITDKTDKSFNATTIALNGIKGSGHTRAIFAADGDTWKISGIDYDTYTYNKSIDDYEICAESRVASMIYCMRYLEKGADTDAKEKIKIDGVEYAKDEDQMYTIDELKSLVANACTDQPRKMLFANIEKRLVEKDGTVYRIADEGQVSPDFNLNDGMKILSITDKGFRAATVGFSQRDGYGIFEFVKDGDRFVLSSYSFSRFNEDRLFGGYVDTQSGGLNLREKPDIKSAIIDEIPQGTQLDIYMCDTNGWYKTEFKGNTGYVSAEFIKKIQDSDIPDTSTTTSAVTTTTVSTTITSAKNNDIKAGDVTKDDVIDGRDATAILTHYAKTSTGQKGDFGEDQLKAAEVNKDGIVDGRDATIVLSYYAYTSSGKSVTLDEYITKKSD
;
A
#
# COMPACT_ATOMS: atom_id res chain seq x y z
N MET A 1 13.35 -27.13 -17.85
CA MET A 1 14.63 -27.30 -18.57
C MET A 1 14.57 -28.47 -19.56
N LYS A 2 14.20 -28.20 -20.82
CA LYS A 2 14.60 -28.96 -22.03
C LYS A 2 13.88 -28.34 -23.24
N LYS A 3 14.68 -27.90 -24.23
CA LYS A 3 14.32 -27.26 -25.52
C LYS A 3 14.09 -25.74 -25.42
N ILE A 4 14.76 -24.83 -26.15
CA ILE A 4 15.65 -24.90 -27.31
C ILE A 4 16.57 -23.67 -27.29
N VAL A 5 17.87 -23.94 -27.45
CA VAL A 5 18.89 -23.04 -28.01
C VAL A 5 18.77 -23.12 -29.53
N THR A 6 18.43 -22.05 -30.23
CA THR A 6 18.85 -21.78 -31.62
C THR A 6 18.63 -20.30 -31.96
N TYR A 7 19.63 -19.70 -32.63
CA TYR A 7 19.68 -18.39 -33.30
C TYR A 7 20.28 -17.18 -32.55
N LEU A 8 21.60 -17.25 -32.39
CA LEU A 8 22.49 -16.16 -32.81
C LEU A 8 23.24 -16.63 -34.06
N VAL A 9 23.29 -15.81 -35.12
CA VAL A 9 24.37 -15.61 -36.12
C VAL A 9 23.78 -15.06 -37.45
N THR A 10 24.04 -13.78 -37.70
CA THR A 10 24.34 -13.06 -38.97
C THR A 10 24.32 -11.57 -38.57
N LEU A 11 25.30 -10.68 -38.75
CA LEU A 11 26.42 -10.49 -39.68
C LEU A 11 27.34 -9.43 -38.97
N GLY A 12 28.65 -9.61 -38.75
CA GLY A 12 29.77 -9.20 -39.63
C GLY A 12 29.58 -7.80 -40.25
N MET A 13 30.45 -6.78 -40.18
CA MET A 13 31.89 -6.55 -39.96
C MET A 13 32.03 -5.03 -39.66
N MET A 14 32.95 -4.51 -38.84
CA MET A 14 34.34 -4.23 -39.21
C MET A 14 35.16 -3.91 -37.96
N LEU A 15 36.24 -4.66 -37.76
CA LEU A 15 37.36 -4.30 -36.89
C LEU A 15 38.64 -4.51 -37.70
N THR A 16 39.43 -3.46 -37.89
CA THR A 16 40.89 -3.48 -38.01
C THR A 16 41.34 -2.13 -37.42
N MET A 17 42.27 -2.00 -36.46
CA MET A 17 43.45 -2.80 -36.14
C MET A 17 43.73 -2.80 -34.62
N MET A 18 44.11 -3.97 -34.11
CA MET A 18 44.89 -4.24 -32.88
C MET A 18 46.36 -3.75 -33.03
N PRO A 19 47.28 -3.85 -32.03
CA PRO A 19 47.25 -4.63 -30.77
C PRO A 19 47.63 -3.80 -29.52
N ALA A 20 47.46 -4.24 -28.27
CA ALA A 20 47.99 -5.48 -27.74
C ALA A 20 47.37 -5.89 -26.39
N THR A 21 47.32 -7.22 -26.21
CA THR A 21 47.33 -8.03 -24.96
C THR A 21 46.11 -7.88 -24.02
N VAL A 22 45.16 -8.84 -23.96
CA VAL A 22 45.24 -10.21 -23.33
C VAL A 22 45.53 -10.07 -21.83
N SER A 23 44.77 -10.57 -20.86
CA SER A 23 43.74 -11.61 -20.79
C SER A 23 43.01 -11.49 -19.43
N ALA A 24 41.83 -12.09 -19.38
CA ALA A 24 40.97 -12.39 -18.23
C ALA A 24 41.68 -12.57 -16.87
N ALA A 25 41.06 -11.98 -15.84
CA ALA A 25 41.29 -12.28 -14.45
C ALA A 25 40.43 -13.47 -14.02
N ASP A 26 41.11 -14.51 -13.55
CA ASP A 26 40.58 -15.52 -12.65
C ASP A 26 41.21 -15.23 -11.26
N THR A 27 40.37 -15.29 -10.22
CA THR A 27 40.67 -15.35 -8.78
C THR A 27 42.01 -14.78 -8.23
N ALA A 28 41.95 -13.67 -7.49
CA ALA A 28 42.98 -13.34 -6.49
C ALA A 28 42.41 -12.44 -5.37
N SER A 29 42.95 -12.66 -4.17
CA SER A 29 42.68 -12.00 -2.89
C SER A 29 42.50 -10.48 -2.92
N ALA A 30 41.77 -9.98 -1.91
CA ALA A 30 41.77 -8.58 -1.50
C ALA A 30 43.19 -7.97 -1.59
N PRO A 31 43.37 -6.80 -2.23
CA PRO A 31 44.66 -6.16 -2.26
C PRO A 31 44.95 -5.59 -0.87
N ALA A 32 46.08 -6.02 -0.30
CA ALA A 32 46.72 -5.30 0.79
C ALA A 32 46.88 -3.83 0.38
N ALA A 33 46.49 -2.92 1.28
CA ALA A 33 46.75 -1.49 1.14
C ALA A 33 48.25 -1.29 0.83
N THR A 34 48.55 -0.58 -0.25
CA THR A 34 49.92 -0.27 -0.65
C THR A 34 50.59 0.63 0.40
N GLU A 35 51.88 0.41 0.68
CA GLU A 35 52.71 1.24 1.56
C GLU A 35 52.63 2.75 1.22
N GLU A 36 52.32 3.07 -0.04
CA GLU A 36 52.14 4.45 -0.53
C GLU A 36 50.86 5.14 0.01
N ALA A 37 49.83 4.38 0.39
CA ALA A 37 48.62 4.90 1.05
C ALA A 37 48.82 5.10 2.57
N ALA A 38 49.76 4.37 3.17
CA ALA A 38 50.15 4.56 4.57
C ALA A 38 51.03 5.81 4.77
N GLU A 39 51.88 6.15 3.79
CA GLU A 39 52.76 7.33 3.83
C GLU A 39 52.00 8.66 3.67
N LYS A 40 50.83 8.68 3.01
CA LYS A 40 49.99 9.90 2.87
C LYS A 40 49.10 10.23 4.07
N ASN A 41 48.96 9.32 5.03
CA ASN A 41 48.14 9.49 6.23
C ASN A 41 48.92 9.89 7.50
N ALA A 42 50.25 9.90 7.45
CA ALA A 42 51.10 10.50 8.49
C ALA A 42 51.31 11.98 8.12
N ASP A 43 50.79 13.02 8.78
CA ASP A 43 50.52 13.28 10.19
C ASP A 43 49.39 14.33 10.30
N LYS A 44 48.13 13.92 10.08
CA LYS A 44 46.97 14.84 10.13
C LYS A 44 46.77 15.42 11.54
N GLU A 45 47.06 14.64 12.59
CA GLU A 45 46.92 15.07 13.99
C GLU A 45 47.95 16.15 14.35
N GLY A 46 49.24 15.94 14.02
CA GLY A 46 50.29 16.92 14.25
C GLY A 46 50.10 18.20 13.45
N ALA A 47 49.75 18.08 12.16
CA ALA A 47 49.42 19.24 11.32
C ALA A 47 48.22 20.03 11.88
N ALA A 48 47.20 19.34 12.39
CA ALA A 48 46.04 19.98 12.98
C ALA A 48 46.36 20.70 14.29
N VAL A 49 47.14 20.06 15.18
CA VAL A 49 47.60 20.66 16.44
C VAL A 49 48.42 21.92 16.16
N GLU A 50 49.35 21.88 15.20
CA GLU A 50 50.19 23.03 14.83
C GLU A 50 49.35 24.18 14.26
N ALA A 51 48.46 23.88 13.31
CA ALA A 51 47.59 24.90 12.70
C ALA A 51 46.62 25.53 13.70
N MET A 52 46.07 24.75 14.64
CA MET A 52 45.20 25.28 15.71
C MET A 52 45.98 26.16 16.70
N LYS A 53 47.25 25.85 17.00
CA LYS A 53 48.14 26.75 17.77
C LYS A 53 48.43 28.05 17.03
N ASN A 54 48.66 27.96 15.71
CA ASN A 54 48.81 29.14 14.87
C ASN A 54 47.53 29.98 14.85
N MET A 55 46.37 29.33 14.83
CA MET A 55 45.07 30.00 14.92
C MET A 55 44.88 30.74 16.26
N ASN A 56 45.29 30.17 17.39
CA ASN A 56 45.30 30.88 18.68
C ASN A 56 46.18 32.14 18.64
N THR A 57 47.32 32.09 17.93
CA THR A 57 48.17 33.26 17.71
C THR A 57 47.43 34.32 16.88
N ILE A 58 46.75 33.91 15.81
CA ILE A 58 45.94 34.80 14.97
C ILE A 58 44.84 35.47 15.79
N PHE A 59 44.08 34.72 16.61
CA PHE A 59 43.07 35.29 17.50
C PHE A 59 43.67 36.36 18.41
N SER A 60 44.83 36.07 19.02
CA SER A 60 45.49 37.00 19.94
C SER A 60 45.97 38.32 19.30
N LEU A 61 46.20 38.32 17.97
CA LEU A 61 46.65 39.47 17.19
C LEU A 61 45.47 40.25 16.58
N THR A 62 44.34 39.60 16.36
CA THR A 62 43.22 40.13 15.55
C THR A 62 41.95 40.42 16.34
N ASP A 63 41.93 40.18 17.65
CA ASP A 63 40.76 40.39 18.52
C ASP A 63 40.48 41.87 18.90
N GLY A 64 41.08 42.86 18.23
CA GLY A 64 40.91 44.28 18.57
C GLY A 64 39.45 44.76 18.51
N SER A 65 38.98 45.47 19.53
CA SER A 65 37.61 46.03 19.53
C SER A 65 37.49 47.29 18.66
N ASP A 66 36.32 47.55 18.09
CA ASP A 66 35.95 48.83 17.42
C ASP A 66 35.87 50.04 18.38
N SER A 67 36.33 49.92 19.63
CA SER A 67 36.20 50.99 20.64
C SER A 67 37.21 52.11 20.41
N ASP A 68 36.82 53.39 20.55
CA ASP A 68 37.66 54.58 20.39
C ASP A 68 38.89 54.68 21.34
N LEU A 69 39.23 53.61 22.07
CA LEU A 69 40.41 53.51 22.92
C LEU A 69 41.65 53.29 22.04
N GLU A 70 42.53 54.29 21.98
CA GLU A 70 43.87 54.23 21.36
C GLU A 70 44.89 53.44 22.21
N ASP A 71 44.47 52.33 22.83
CA ASP A 71 45.36 51.51 23.66
C ASP A 71 45.94 50.35 22.85
N TYR A 72 47.27 50.33 22.73
CA TYR A 72 48.02 49.40 21.90
C TYR A 72 49.17 48.78 22.68
N SER A 73 49.33 47.46 22.56
CA SER A 73 50.48 46.73 23.08
C SER A 73 51.44 46.37 21.97
N LYS A 74 52.74 46.48 22.22
CA LYS A 74 53.76 46.03 21.27
C LYS A 74 53.66 44.51 21.08
N VAL A 75 53.82 44.04 19.84
CA VAL A 75 53.88 42.62 19.53
C VAL A 75 55.29 42.12 19.80
N ASP A 76 55.45 41.29 20.84
CA ASP A 76 56.75 40.77 21.28
C ASP A 76 57.14 39.44 20.61
N ASP A 77 56.42 39.04 19.55
CA ASP A 77 56.71 37.83 18.77
C ASP A 77 57.59 38.18 17.57
N GLU A 78 58.84 37.70 17.56
CA GLU A 78 59.85 38.00 16.54
C GLU A 78 59.45 37.57 15.12
N ARG A 79 58.42 36.71 14.97
CA ARG A 79 57.87 36.32 13.67
C ARG A 79 57.12 37.46 12.98
N PHE A 80 56.68 38.48 13.74
CA PHE A 80 55.79 39.52 13.26
C PHE A 80 56.44 40.91 13.37
N THR A 81 57.09 41.34 12.30
CA THR A 81 57.75 42.67 12.23
C THR A 81 56.88 43.76 11.63
N ASP A 82 55.89 43.37 10.84
CA ASP A 82 55.00 44.23 10.05
C ASP A 82 53.65 43.53 9.79
N ILE A 83 52.64 44.26 9.32
CA ILE A 83 51.29 43.74 9.05
C ILE A 83 51.34 42.66 7.96
N GLU A 84 52.23 42.80 6.97
CA GLU A 84 52.36 41.84 5.87
C GLU A 84 52.87 40.48 6.35
N SER A 85 53.77 40.44 7.34
CA SER A 85 54.23 39.20 7.98
C SER A 85 53.09 38.46 8.68
N VAL A 86 52.13 39.18 9.28
CA VAL A 86 50.93 38.59 9.89
C VAL A 86 49.94 38.10 8.82
N LYS A 87 49.71 38.87 7.76
CA LYS A 87 48.87 38.44 6.62
C LYS A 87 49.41 37.17 5.96
N LYS A 88 50.72 37.06 5.82
CA LYS A 88 51.37 35.85 5.31
C LYS A 88 51.13 34.66 6.24
N PHE A 89 51.30 34.85 7.54
CA PHE A 89 51.05 33.81 8.54
C PHE A 89 49.58 33.33 8.55
N ILE A 90 48.63 34.25 8.36
CA ILE A 90 47.20 33.91 8.16
C ILE A 90 47.01 33.10 6.89
N ALA A 91 47.63 33.48 5.77
CA ALA A 91 47.54 32.74 4.51
C ALA A 91 48.22 31.35 4.54
N GLU A 92 49.18 31.15 5.44
CA GLU A 92 49.81 29.86 5.70
C GLU A 92 48.93 28.96 6.59
N THR A 93 48.09 29.54 7.46
CA THR A 93 47.27 28.81 8.44
C THR A 93 45.82 28.58 7.99
N CYS A 94 45.23 29.55 7.30
CA CYS A 94 43.82 29.59 6.93
C CYS A 94 43.64 29.59 5.40
N THR A 95 42.47 29.15 4.94
CA THR A 95 42.07 29.19 3.53
C THR A 95 40.62 29.68 3.35
N GLY A 96 40.23 29.94 2.10
CA GLY A 96 38.88 30.40 1.75
C GLY A 96 38.48 31.71 2.42
N SER A 97 37.19 31.85 2.71
CA SER A 97 36.60 33.05 3.32
C SER A 97 37.16 33.36 4.71
N LEU A 98 37.54 32.34 5.48
CA LEU A 98 38.13 32.50 6.80
C LEU A 98 39.46 33.28 6.75
N LYS A 99 40.30 32.97 5.76
CA LYS A 99 41.56 33.68 5.53
C LYS A 99 41.29 35.15 5.18
N ASP A 100 40.32 35.39 4.30
CA ASP A 100 39.98 36.76 3.87
C ASP A 100 39.44 37.58 5.06
N GLU A 101 38.62 36.98 5.95
CA GLU A 101 38.11 37.60 7.18
C GLU A 101 39.25 38.03 8.12
N PHE A 102 40.21 37.15 8.40
CA PHE A 102 41.31 37.47 9.31
C PHE A 102 42.29 38.49 8.72
N ILE A 103 42.51 38.48 7.40
CA ILE A 103 43.29 39.53 6.73
C ILE A 103 42.62 40.89 6.92
N GLU A 104 41.29 40.97 6.78
CA GLU A 104 40.56 42.22 7.02
C GLU A 104 40.65 42.67 8.49
N LYS A 105 40.56 41.73 9.45
CA LYS A 105 40.70 42.05 10.88
C LYS A 105 42.09 42.54 11.25
N CYS A 106 43.15 42.06 10.60
CA CYS A 106 44.51 42.56 10.80
C CYS A 106 44.61 44.06 10.52
N GLU A 107 44.02 44.53 9.43
CA GLU A 107 44.07 45.95 9.04
C GLU A 107 43.35 46.87 10.03
N LYS A 108 42.41 46.33 10.81
CA LYS A 108 41.66 47.05 11.85
C LYS A 108 42.29 46.94 13.24
N SER A 109 43.06 45.87 13.49
CA SER A 109 43.55 45.52 14.83
C SER A 109 45.04 45.80 15.04
N LEU A 110 45.80 45.98 13.96
CA LEU A 110 47.25 46.18 14.02
C LEU A 110 47.65 47.55 13.48
N VAL A 111 48.70 48.12 14.06
CA VAL A 111 49.33 49.36 13.58
C VAL A 111 50.84 49.22 13.62
N GLU A 112 51.49 49.66 12.55
CA GLU A 112 52.94 49.77 12.49
C GLU A 112 53.40 51.12 13.05
N LYS A 113 54.37 51.10 13.96
CA LYS A 113 55.05 52.30 14.48
C LYS A 113 56.55 52.17 14.21
N GLU A 114 57.28 53.28 14.33
CA GLU A 114 58.73 53.33 14.01
C GLU A 114 59.57 52.28 14.74
N ASP A 115 59.12 51.81 15.91
CA ASP A 115 59.85 50.85 16.74
C ASP A 115 59.26 49.43 16.73
N GLY A 116 58.25 49.14 15.90
CA GLY A 116 57.72 47.79 15.68
C GLY A 116 56.21 47.71 15.41
N LEU A 117 55.69 46.48 15.39
CA LEU A 117 54.28 46.18 15.22
C LEU A 117 53.53 46.26 16.56
N TYR A 118 52.35 46.86 16.56
CA TYR A 118 51.50 47.01 17.73
C TYR A 118 50.12 46.44 17.46
N LYS A 119 49.56 45.75 18.45
CA LYS A 119 48.18 45.26 18.43
C LYS A 119 47.28 46.09 19.33
N ARG A 120 46.05 46.33 18.90
CA ARG A 120 45.04 47.03 19.68
C ARG A 120 44.57 46.17 20.85
N ASN A 121 44.49 46.74 22.05
CA ASN A 121 44.01 46.03 23.22
C ASN A 121 42.47 45.94 23.18
N SER A 122 41.91 44.74 23.27
CA SER A 122 40.46 44.51 23.13
C SER A 122 39.71 44.45 24.46
N GLY A 123 40.40 44.13 25.56
CA GLY A 123 39.77 43.85 26.86
C GLY A 123 38.75 42.72 26.84
N ARG A 124 38.58 42.04 25.70
CA ARG A 124 37.64 40.96 25.47
C ARG A 124 38.39 39.65 25.52
N PHE A 125 37.67 38.62 25.94
CA PHE A 125 38.16 37.25 25.92
C PHE A 125 37.83 36.62 24.58
N PHE A 126 38.80 35.95 23.98
CA PHE A 126 38.63 35.15 22.78
C PHE A 126 38.77 33.67 23.10
N PHE A 127 38.02 32.84 22.38
CA PHE A 127 38.11 31.38 22.51
C PHE A 127 39.45 30.88 21.98
N THR A 128 40.02 29.88 22.66
CA THR A 128 41.34 29.31 22.35
C THR A 128 41.23 27.79 22.18
N PHE A 129 41.83 27.24 21.14
CA PHE A 129 41.96 25.79 20.97
C PHE A 129 42.90 25.20 22.02
N LEU A 130 42.36 24.39 22.93
CA LEU A 130 43.11 23.67 23.96
C LEU A 130 43.74 22.40 23.40
N THR A 131 44.91 22.55 22.77
CA THR A 131 45.60 21.46 22.04
C THR A 131 46.62 20.67 22.88
N ASP A 132 46.73 20.95 24.19
CA ASP A 132 47.74 20.32 25.07
C ASP A 132 47.61 18.79 25.14
N GLU A 133 46.39 18.27 25.01
CA GLU A 133 46.08 16.84 25.01
C GLU A 133 45.95 16.27 23.58
N GLY A 134 46.29 17.06 22.57
CA GLY A 134 46.12 16.72 21.16
C GLY A 134 44.69 16.94 20.66
N VAL A 135 44.40 16.36 19.50
CA VAL A 135 43.11 16.49 18.82
C VAL A 135 42.61 15.12 18.33
N GLU A 136 41.31 14.98 18.17
CA GLU A 136 40.69 13.84 17.49
C GLU A 136 40.38 14.24 16.05
N ILE A 137 40.75 13.40 15.08
CA ILE A 137 40.46 13.61 13.65
C ILE A 137 39.13 12.96 13.30
N VAL A 138 38.23 13.74 12.71
CA VAL A 138 36.85 13.41 12.35
C VAL A 138 36.67 13.58 10.85
N ASP A 139 35.94 12.65 10.21
CA ASP A 139 35.65 12.65 8.77
C ASP A 139 36.89 12.80 7.87
N PRO A 140 37.86 11.87 7.89
CA PRO A 140 39.06 11.99 7.10
C PRO A 140 38.77 11.71 5.61
N ALA A 141 38.35 12.73 4.87
CA ALA A 141 38.38 12.72 3.41
C ALA A 141 39.83 12.86 2.90
N MET A 142 40.04 12.58 1.62
CA MET A 142 41.36 12.72 1.00
C MET A 142 41.81 14.18 0.87
N ASP A 143 40.87 15.13 0.76
CA ASP A 143 41.11 16.55 0.50
C ASP A 143 40.52 17.48 1.59
N ALA A 144 39.87 16.93 2.61
CA ALA A 144 39.39 17.65 3.79
C ALA A 144 39.34 16.74 5.02
N PHE A 145 39.38 17.31 6.22
CA PHE A 145 39.07 16.60 7.47
C PHE A 145 38.67 17.59 8.56
N THR A 146 38.10 17.11 9.65
CA THR A 146 37.82 17.92 10.84
C THR A 146 38.75 17.48 11.97
N ALA A 147 39.21 18.42 12.80
CA ALA A 147 39.89 18.10 14.04
C ALA A 147 39.16 18.76 15.22
N VAL A 148 39.08 18.04 16.35
CA VAL A 148 38.42 18.48 17.59
C VAL A 148 39.41 18.38 18.73
N THR A 149 39.53 19.42 19.56
CA THR A 149 40.41 19.36 20.75
C THR A 149 39.97 18.25 21.68
N LYS A 150 40.91 17.47 22.23
CA LYS A 150 40.58 16.44 23.24
C LYS A 150 40.23 17.05 24.60
N LYS A 151 40.63 18.30 24.82
CA LYS A 151 40.41 19.08 26.05
C LYS A 151 39.44 20.22 25.81
N SER A 152 38.63 20.52 26.83
CA SER A 152 37.78 21.70 26.95
C SER A 152 37.85 22.27 28.37
N ASP A 153 37.34 23.50 28.55
CA ASP A 153 37.04 24.09 29.85
C ASP A 153 35.79 24.99 29.76
N GLU A 154 35.33 25.52 30.91
CA GLU A 154 34.13 26.36 30.99
C GLU A 154 34.17 27.62 30.11
N MET A 155 35.36 28.03 29.65
CA MET A 155 35.58 29.26 28.91
C MET A 155 35.81 29.04 27.43
N ASN A 156 36.46 27.93 27.07
CA ASN A 156 36.94 27.64 25.73
C ASN A 156 36.14 26.55 25.03
N ASP A 157 35.34 25.75 25.75
CA ASP A 157 34.57 24.65 25.16
C ASP A 157 35.49 23.69 24.34
N TYR A 158 34.92 22.76 23.57
CA TYR A 158 35.68 21.95 22.62
C TYR A 158 35.89 22.73 21.33
N GLY A 159 37.14 22.96 20.94
CA GLY A 159 37.49 23.64 19.71
C GLY A 159 37.48 22.69 18.52
N GLN A 160 36.66 22.98 17.52
CA GLN A 160 36.55 22.24 16.27
C GLN A 160 37.08 23.10 15.10
N ALA A 161 37.96 22.54 14.27
CA ALA A 161 38.44 23.18 13.05
C ALA A 161 38.30 22.23 11.84
N VAL A 162 37.81 22.77 10.72
CA VAL A 162 37.72 22.04 9.45
C VAL A 162 38.94 22.41 8.60
N PHE A 163 39.64 21.40 8.13
CA PHE A 163 40.82 21.48 7.29
C PHE A 163 40.49 21.14 5.84
N LYS A 164 41.09 21.89 4.91
CA LYS A 164 41.09 21.58 3.48
C LYS A 164 42.52 21.52 2.96
N ALA A 165 42.75 20.63 1.99
CA ALA A 165 44.02 20.55 1.29
C ALA A 165 44.18 21.79 0.39
N ASP A 166 45.25 22.55 0.62
CA ASP A 166 45.67 23.66 -0.22
C ASP A 166 47.12 23.40 -0.66
N GLY A 167 47.27 22.89 -1.89
CA GLY A 167 48.53 22.36 -2.39
C GLY A 167 48.99 21.13 -1.58
N SER A 168 50.19 21.20 -1.00
CA SER A 168 50.77 20.14 -0.15
C SER A 168 50.55 20.37 1.35
N THR A 169 49.73 21.34 1.74
CA THR A 169 49.52 21.76 3.13
C THR A 169 48.05 21.70 3.54
N TRP A 170 47.81 21.41 4.81
CA TRP A 170 46.46 21.44 5.40
C TRP A 170 46.22 22.79 6.05
N LYS A 171 45.14 23.47 5.65
CA LYS A 171 44.78 24.79 6.18
C LYS A 171 43.36 24.80 6.71
N ILE A 172 43.12 25.62 7.74
CA ILE A 172 41.81 25.74 8.37
C ILE A 172 40.88 26.55 7.46
N SER A 173 39.74 25.98 7.09
CA SER A 173 38.71 26.65 6.28
C SER A 173 37.55 27.18 7.12
N SER A 174 37.30 26.62 8.30
CA SER A 174 36.30 27.10 9.25
C SER A 174 36.62 26.59 10.67
N TYR A 175 36.04 27.23 11.68
CA TYR A 175 36.14 26.79 13.07
C TYR A 175 34.87 27.06 13.87
N SER A 176 34.74 26.37 15.01
CA SER A 176 33.71 26.63 16.02
C SER A 176 34.17 26.13 17.40
N PHE A 177 33.58 26.66 18.47
CA PHE A 177 33.75 26.17 19.83
C PHE A 177 32.39 25.74 20.38
N LYS A 178 32.29 24.52 20.94
CA LYS A 178 31.03 23.91 21.37
C LYS A 178 31.17 23.16 22.70
N SER A 179 30.11 23.17 23.52
CA SER A 179 30.09 22.58 24.87
C SER A 179 30.26 21.05 24.94
N SER A 180 30.29 20.36 23.81
CA SER A 180 30.53 18.92 23.68
C SER A 180 31.51 18.69 22.51
N PRO A 181 32.44 17.72 22.58
CA PRO A 181 33.18 17.34 21.39
C PRO A 181 32.13 16.85 20.40
N VAL A 182 32.29 17.23 19.14
CA VAL A 182 31.46 16.75 18.03
C VAL A 182 31.17 15.28 18.26
N GLU A 183 29.89 14.91 18.26
CA GLU A 183 29.47 13.52 18.19
C GLU A 183 30.14 12.87 16.99
N THR A 184 31.27 12.22 17.25
CA THR A 184 31.96 11.34 16.33
C THR A 184 31.27 10.00 16.36
N ASP A 185 30.08 9.99 15.80
CA ASP A 185 29.61 8.84 15.08
C ASP A 185 28.87 9.33 13.83
N LYS A 186 29.60 9.72 12.79
CA LYS A 186 29.03 9.90 11.44
C LYS A 186 28.78 8.58 10.71
N ASN A 187 28.65 7.49 11.46
CA ASN A 187 27.77 6.40 11.09
C ASN A 187 26.49 6.38 11.94
N ALA A 188 26.40 7.02 13.11
CA ALA A 188 25.17 7.05 13.91
C ALA A 188 24.03 7.80 13.22
N ASP A 189 24.26 8.98 12.63
CA ASP A 189 23.17 9.71 11.92
C ASP A 189 22.58 8.92 10.74
N LEU A 190 23.42 8.21 9.96
CA LEU A 190 22.91 7.36 8.86
C LEU A 190 22.39 6.00 9.36
N LYS A 191 22.95 5.46 10.45
CA LYS A 191 22.38 4.27 11.13
C LYS A 191 21.00 4.57 11.69
N GLU A 192 20.74 5.79 12.16
CA GLU A 192 19.39 6.20 12.56
C GLU A 192 18.45 6.22 11.36
N LEU A 193 18.94 6.54 10.16
CA LEU A 193 18.16 6.42 8.93
C LEU A 193 17.96 4.97 8.48
N ALA A 194 18.79 4.05 8.97
CA ALA A 194 18.68 2.64 8.60
C ALA A 194 17.29 2.11 8.92
N GLY A 195 16.86 1.18 8.07
CA GLY A 195 15.47 0.76 8.02
C GLY A 195 14.76 1.38 6.83
N ASN A 196 13.45 1.46 6.94
CA ASN A 196 12.63 1.44 5.75
C ASN A 196 11.57 2.50 5.75
N TRP A 197 11.30 2.96 4.54
CA TRP A 197 10.63 4.22 4.33
C TRP A 197 9.68 4.11 3.15
N ILE A 198 8.50 4.68 3.33
CA ILE A 198 7.53 4.89 2.26
C ILE A 198 7.89 6.20 1.58
N TYR A 199 8.05 6.17 0.25
CA TYR A 199 8.21 7.37 -0.56
C TYR A 199 6.82 7.89 -0.96
N GLU A 200 6.52 9.10 -0.53
CA GLU A 200 5.28 9.80 -0.84
C GLU A 200 5.56 11.05 -1.67
N ASP A 201 4.73 11.29 -2.67
CA ASP A 201 4.70 12.55 -3.41
C ASP A 201 3.29 13.14 -3.46
N ALA A 202 3.21 14.41 -3.83
CA ALA A 202 1.97 15.14 -3.97
C ALA A 202 1.65 15.41 -5.45
N GLU A 203 0.45 15.07 -5.89
CA GLU A 203 -0.03 15.41 -7.23
C GLU A 203 -0.50 16.86 -7.29
N GLY A 204 -0.35 17.52 -8.45
CA GLY A 204 -1.09 18.76 -8.73
C GLY A 204 -0.59 20.04 -8.07
N GLY A 205 0.65 20.08 -7.56
CA GLY A 205 1.26 21.31 -7.03
C GLY A 205 0.99 21.56 -5.54
N TYR A 206 0.48 20.56 -4.81
CA TYR A 206 0.26 20.60 -3.37
C TYR A 206 1.46 20.06 -2.58
N THR A 207 1.39 20.12 -1.25
CA THR A 207 2.35 19.47 -0.35
C THR A 207 1.84 18.10 0.09
N VAL A 208 2.74 17.20 0.51
CA VAL A 208 2.41 15.85 1.00
C VAL A 208 1.55 15.85 2.26
N ASP A 209 1.53 16.95 3.01
CA ASP A 209 0.64 17.14 4.17
C ASP A 209 -0.81 17.38 3.75
N ILE A 210 -1.04 17.78 2.49
CA ILE A 210 -2.35 18.08 1.92
C ILE A 210 -2.83 16.90 1.06
N CYS A 211 -1.97 16.36 0.20
CA CYS A 211 -2.23 15.13 -0.53
C CYS A 211 -0.93 14.33 -0.70
N SER A 212 -0.80 13.24 0.07
CA SER A 212 0.27 12.26 -0.11
C SER A 212 -0.25 11.11 -0.96
N LYS A 213 0.59 10.66 -1.89
CA LYS A 213 0.38 9.47 -2.70
C LYS A 213 1.59 8.57 -2.52
N TYR A 214 1.35 7.27 -2.33
CA TYR A 214 2.40 6.27 -2.37
C TYR A 214 3.06 6.25 -3.75
N ASN A 215 4.38 6.43 -3.80
CA ASN A 215 5.15 6.41 -5.04
C ASN A 215 6.38 5.49 -4.98
N GLY A 216 6.50 4.68 -3.93
CA GLY A 216 7.53 3.65 -3.82
C GLY A 216 8.01 3.42 -2.39
N ARG A 217 9.08 2.64 -2.26
CA ARG A 217 9.75 2.36 -0.99
C ARG A 217 11.25 2.57 -1.10
N VAL A 218 11.84 3.09 -0.02
CA VAL A 218 13.28 3.25 0.16
C VAL A 218 13.72 2.39 1.34
N THR A 219 14.65 1.48 1.10
CA THR A 219 15.36 0.71 2.14
C THR A 219 16.74 1.31 2.32
N VAL A 220 17.06 1.76 3.53
CA VAL A 220 18.36 2.34 3.88
C VAL A 220 19.12 1.34 4.76
N ASN A 221 20.34 1.02 4.35
CA ASN A 221 21.24 0.14 5.09
C ASN A 221 22.07 0.94 6.11
N GLU A 222 22.58 0.27 7.15
CA GLU A 222 23.43 0.88 8.18
C GLU A 222 24.72 1.51 7.63
N ASP A 223 25.17 1.10 6.44
CA ASP A 223 26.34 1.65 5.76
C ASP A 223 26.04 2.91 4.92
N GLY A 224 24.79 3.41 4.98
CA GLY A 224 24.33 4.58 4.24
C GLY A 224 24.03 4.32 2.76
N THR A 225 24.06 3.07 2.30
CA THR A 225 23.52 2.70 0.98
C THR A 225 22.00 2.58 1.03
N PHE A 226 21.32 2.77 -0.10
CA PHE A 226 19.88 2.58 -0.17
C PHE A 226 19.42 1.92 -1.47
N THR A 227 18.28 1.26 -1.40
CA THR A 227 17.55 0.73 -2.55
C THR A 227 16.19 1.42 -2.63
N PHE A 228 15.87 2.01 -3.78
CA PHE A 228 14.57 2.58 -4.08
C PHE A 228 13.82 1.70 -5.07
N LYS A 229 12.60 1.29 -4.72
CA LYS A 229 11.67 0.59 -5.60
C LYS A 229 10.45 1.48 -5.82
N ASN A 230 10.25 1.96 -7.05
CA ASN A 230 9.10 2.81 -7.37
C ASN A 230 7.78 2.00 -7.38
N ALA A 231 6.65 2.70 -7.48
CA ALA A 231 5.32 2.05 -7.53
C ALA A 231 5.13 1.06 -8.70
N GLU A 232 5.92 1.19 -9.77
CA GLU A 232 5.91 0.29 -10.94
C GLU A 232 6.84 -0.93 -10.76
N GLY A 233 7.54 -1.02 -9.63
CA GLY A 233 8.41 -2.14 -9.28
C GLY A 233 9.85 -2.04 -9.82
N ILE A 234 10.21 -0.92 -10.45
CA ILE A 234 11.56 -0.66 -10.95
C ILE A 234 12.48 -0.34 -9.76
N VAL A 235 13.66 -0.97 -9.74
CA VAL A 235 14.62 -0.88 -8.64
C VAL A 235 15.84 -0.05 -9.05
N SER A 236 16.20 0.90 -8.20
CA SER A 236 17.42 1.72 -8.28
C SER A 236 18.21 1.61 -6.98
N ASN A 237 19.54 1.64 -7.07
CA ASN A 237 20.42 1.62 -5.91
C ASN A 237 21.21 2.91 -5.84
N GLY A 238 21.51 3.36 -4.63
CA GLY A 238 22.23 4.61 -4.41
C GLY A 238 22.92 4.67 -3.06
N LYS A 239 23.47 5.85 -2.78
CA LYS A 239 24.15 6.17 -1.52
C LYS A 239 23.62 7.48 -0.96
N ILE A 240 23.43 7.51 0.35
CA ILE A 240 23.10 8.70 1.10
C ILE A 240 24.40 9.37 1.53
N THR A 241 24.50 10.68 1.30
CA THR A 241 25.59 11.51 1.79
C THR A 241 25.03 12.73 2.51
N THR A 242 25.73 13.25 3.49
CA THR A 242 25.35 14.50 4.15
C THR A 242 26.00 15.68 3.43
N ALA A 243 25.23 16.72 3.15
CA ALA A 243 25.69 17.99 2.59
C ALA A 243 25.16 19.17 3.42
N THR A 244 25.55 20.39 3.07
CA THR A 244 25.15 21.60 3.79
C THR A 244 24.67 22.66 2.82
N GLU A 245 23.48 23.21 3.06
CA GLU A 245 22.97 24.37 2.34
C GLU A 245 23.31 25.63 3.16
N THR A 246 23.87 26.65 2.51
CA THR A 246 24.25 27.93 3.15
C THR A 246 23.35 29.04 2.64
N TYR A 247 22.67 29.72 3.55
CA TYR A 247 21.82 30.86 3.24
C TYR A 247 22.62 32.15 3.09
N SER A 248 22.01 33.15 2.47
CA SER A 248 22.64 34.46 2.19
C SER A 248 23.01 35.24 3.44
N ASP A 249 22.46 34.90 4.60
CA ASP A 249 22.80 35.46 5.90
C ASP A 249 23.95 34.75 6.62
N GLY A 250 24.56 33.74 5.97
CA GLY A 250 25.65 32.93 6.51
C GLY A 250 25.19 31.78 7.42
N SER A 251 23.89 31.62 7.68
CA SER A 251 23.36 30.44 8.35
C SER A 251 23.47 29.21 7.44
N SER A 252 23.61 28.03 8.02
CA SER A 252 23.75 26.79 7.26
C SER A 252 22.96 25.64 7.88
N VAL A 253 22.33 24.83 7.04
CA VAL A 253 21.49 23.71 7.46
C VAL A 253 21.99 22.43 6.78
N PRO A 254 22.23 21.35 7.54
CA PRO A 254 22.59 20.05 6.97
C PRO A 254 21.40 19.42 6.25
N TYR A 255 21.66 18.74 5.15
CA TYR A 255 20.67 17.95 4.42
C TYR A 255 21.27 16.64 3.92
N LEU A 256 20.41 15.65 3.68
CA LEU A 256 20.71 14.35 3.13
C LEU A 256 20.62 14.41 1.60
N LEU A 257 21.62 13.87 0.91
CA LEU A 257 21.63 13.73 -0.53
C LEU A 257 21.54 12.24 -0.89
N PHE A 258 20.46 11.84 -1.53
CA PHE A 258 20.24 10.51 -2.06
C PHE A 258 20.73 10.49 -3.51
N SER A 259 21.86 9.82 -3.77
CA SER A 259 22.45 9.76 -5.11
C SER A 259 22.49 8.34 -5.67
N THR A 260 21.95 8.13 -6.86
CA THR A 260 22.03 6.84 -7.58
C THR A 260 23.15 6.82 -8.63
N GLY A 261 23.77 7.98 -8.89
CA GLY A 261 24.74 8.17 -9.97
C GLY A 261 24.10 8.48 -11.33
N ASP A 262 22.76 8.50 -11.41
CA ASP A 262 21.99 9.06 -12.52
C ASP A 262 21.35 10.39 -12.07
N THR A 263 21.76 11.50 -12.70
CA THR A 263 21.38 12.87 -12.31
C THR A 263 19.88 13.15 -12.41
N ARG A 264 19.08 12.23 -12.99
CA ARG A 264 17.62 12.34 -13.05
C ARG A 264 16.89 11.85 -11.80
N THR A 265 17.56 11.14 -10.89
CA THR A 265 16.93 10.51 -9.71
C THR A 265 17.53 10.94 -8.38
N ASP A 266 18.48 11.88 -8.39
CA ASP A 266 19.09 12.39 -7.18
C ASP A 266 18.16 13.42 -6.51
N PHE A 267 17.95 13.29 -5.20
CA PHE A 267 17.12 14.22 -4.42
C PHE A 267 17.73 14.55 -3.07
N GLY A 268 17.56 15.81 -2.65
CA GLY A 268 17.96 16.32 -1.34
C GLY A 268 16.80 16.23 -0.34
N GLY A 269 17.09 15.91 0.91
CA GLY A 269 16.10 15.79 1.96
C GLY A 269 16.55 16.32 3.33
N TYR A 270 15.62 16.79 4.12
CA TYR A 270 15.84 17.31 5.47
C TYR A 270 15.28 16.31 6.48
N HIS A 271 16.11 15.90 7.43
CA HIS A 271 15.75 15.00 8.52
C HIS A 271 16.10 15.64 9.85
N ASN A 272 15.17 15.60 10.79
CA ASN A 272 15.43 15.96 12.17
C ASN A 272 15.72 14.68 12.95
N GLU A 273 16.70 14.73 13.85
CA GLU A 273 17.06 13.60 14.73
C GLU A 273 15.82 13.02 15.42
N GLY A 274 15.71 11.69 15.44
CA GLY A 274 14.54 10.97 15.98
C GLY A 274 13.23 11.12 15.18
N SER A 275 13.21 11.83 14.05
CA SER A 275 12.04 11.96 13.18
C SER A 275 11.80 10.70 12.35
N ASP A 276 10.53 10.31 12.24
CA ASP A 276 10.05 9.30 11.30
C ASP A 276 9.68 9.89 9.93
N ILE A 277 10.13 11.12 9.66
CA ILE A 277 9.86 11.83 8.40
C ILE A 277 11.16 12.47 7.90
N ILE A 278 11.45 12.26 6.62
CA ILE A 278 12.47 12.99 5.85
C ILE A 278 11.73 13.78 4.77
N THR A 279 11.78 15.10 4.81
CA THR A 279 11.14 15.94 3.78
C THR A 279 12.05 16.02 2.56
N LEU A 280 11.54 15.77 1.36
CA LEU A 280 12.32 15.75 0.13
C LEU A 280 12.01 16.98 -0.75
N GLY A 281 13.08 17.62 -1.23
CA GLY A 281 13.00 18.79 -2.13
C GLY A 281 12.45 20.07 -1.49
N ASN A 282 12.53 21.18 -2.24
CA ASN A 282 11.99 22.47 -1.81
C ASN A 282 10.46 22.51 -1.98
N GLY A 283 9.74 22.84 -0.92
CA GLY A 283 8.29 23.08 -0.96
C GLY A 283 7.39 21.95 -0.43
N GLY A 284 7.95 20.91 0.19
CA GLY A 284 7.17 19.86 0.86
C GLY A 284 6.33 18.99 -0.09
N MET A 285 6.77 18.83 -1.34
CA MET A 285 6.03 18.10 -2.37
C MET A 285 6.32 16.60 -2.38
N ALA A 286 7.35 16.16 -1.66
CA ALA A 286 7.68 14.76 -1.44
C ALA A 286 8.23 14.54 -0.03
N ARG A 287 8.10 13.33 0.50
CA ARG A 287 8.71 12.92 1.77
C ARG A 287 8.98 11.42 1.81
N LEU A 288 9.85 11.02 2.72
CA LEU A 288 9.98 9.65 3.20
C LEU A 288 9.33 9.57 4.58
N VAL A 289 8.45 8.60 4.79
CA VAL A 289 7.85 8.32 6.09
C VAL A 289 8.34 6.96 6.57
N ARG A 290 8.83 6.86 7.80
CA ARG A 290 9.34 5.59 8.34
C ARG A 290 8.22 4.57 8.36
N ASP A 291 8.47 3.47 7.67
CA ASP A 291 7.58 2.32 7.65
C ASP A 291 7.83 1.50 8.91
N LYS A 292 7.15 1.86 10.00
CA LYS A 292 7.26 1.14 11.27
C LYS A 292 6.67 -0.27 11.23
N ASN A 293 5.94 -0.58 10.16
CA ASN A 293 5.38 -1.90 9.89
C ASN A 293 6.31 -2.73 8.97
N PHE A 294 7.55 -2.27 8.77
CA PHE A 294 8.50 -2.91 7.87
C PHE A 294 9.16 -4.13 8.50
N ASP A 295 8.46 -5.25 8.34
CA ASP A 295 8.92 -6.57 8.72
C ASP A 295 9.74 -7.24 7.61
N GLN A 296 10.66 -6.61 6.88
CA GLN A 296 11.31 -7.31 5.74
C GLN A 296 12.19 -8.50 6.17
N ASP A 297 12.86 -8.44 7.33
CA ASP A 297 13.55 -9.61 7.90
C ASP A 297 12.57 -10.71 8.33
N LEU A 298 11.39 -10.35 8.85
CA LEU A 298 10.38 -11.33 9.28
C LEU A 298 9.48 -11.81 8.14
N ASN A 299 9.25 -11.01 7.10
CA ASN A 299 8.51 -11.32 5.89
C ASN A 299 9.34 -12.27 5.04
N ASP A 300 10.62 -11.98 4.79
CA ASP A 300 11.50 -12.87 4.04
C ASP A 300 11.69 -14.20 4.78
N LEU A 301 11.87 -14.13 6.11
CA LEU A 301 11.87 -15.33 6.96
C LEU A 301 10.53 -16.07 6.85
N ALA A 302 9.40 -15.38 6.96
CA ALA A 302 8.09 -16.02 6.94
C ALA A 302 7.79 -16.65 5.58
N VAL A 303 8.05 -15.94 4.48
CA VAL A 303 7.97 -16.45 3.10
C VAL A 303 8.81 -17.70 2.95
N GLN A 304 10.09 -17.64 3.31
CA GLN A 304 10.99 -18.80 3.21
C GLN A 304 10.49 -19.98 4.04
N ARG A 305 10.00 -19.74 5.25
CA ARG A 305 9.49 -20.80 6.13
C ARG A 305 8.18 -21.39 5.62
N ILE A 306 7.31 -20.58 5.03
CA ILE A 306 6.06 -21.03 4.38
C ILE A 306 6.39 -21.89 3.16
N GLU A 307 7.32 -21.46 2.30
CA GLU A 307 7.79 -22.25 1.15
C GLU A 307 8.40 -23.59 1.58
N ASN A 308 9.24 -23.57 2.63
CA ASN A 308 9.79 -24.79 3.21
C ASN A 308 8.71 -25.69 3.81
N TYR A 309 7.67 -25.11 4.41
CA TYR A 309 6.53 -25.87 4.91
C TYR A 309 5.76 -26.56 3.78
N LEU A 310 5.54 -25.90 2.63
CA LEU A 310 4.93 -26.53 1.45
C LEU A 310 5.77 -27.70 0.94
N LEU A 311 7.10 -27.54 0.93
CA LEU A 311 8.01 -28.63 0.62
C LEU A 311 7.87 -29.79 1.63
N ILE A 312 7.79 -29.49 2.92
CA ILE A 312 7.58 -30.50 3.98
C ILE A 312 6.24 -31.23 3.79
N GLU A 313 5.16 -30.51 3.50
CA GLU A 313 3.83 -31.08 3.25
C GLU A 313 3.84 -32.01 2.02
N MET A 314 4.50 -31.58 0.94
CA MET A 314 4.72 -32.40 -0.25
C MET A 314 5.52 -33.67 0.07
N ILE A 315 6.64 -33.54 0.79
CA ILE A 315 7.52 -34.68 1.13
C ILE A 315 6.81 -35.67 2.06
N THR A 316 6.13 -35.18 3.10
CA THR A 316 5.42 -36.04 4.07
C THR A 316 4.17 -36.69 3.46
N SER A 317 3.62 -36.11 2.38
CA SER A 317 2.61 -36.75 1.52
C SER A 317 3.21 -37.69 0.46
N GLY A 318 4.55 -37.84 0.44
CA GLY A 318 5.34 -38.64 -0.52
C GLY A 318 5.25 -38.17 -1.95
N GLY A 319 5.57 -36.88 -2.14
CA GLY A 319 5.92 -36.28 -3.41
C GLY A 319 7.43 -36.15 -3.61
N LEU A 320 8.27 -36.95 -2.93
CA LEU A 320 9.69 -36.96 -3.30
C LEU A 320 9.87 -37.56 -4.69
N GLU A 321 10.92 -37.10 -5.39
CA GLU A 321 11.28 -37.70 -6.66
C GLU A 321 11.74 -39.14 -6.42
N SER A 322 11.03 -40.09 -7.01
CA SER A 322 11.22 -41.53 -6.81
C SER A 322 11.09 -42.30 -8.11
N ASP A 323 11.64 -43.51 -8.13
CA ASP A 323 11.42 -44.46 -9.21
C ASP A 323 9.92 -44.79 -9.34
N THR A 324 9.49 -45.11 -10.56
CA THR A 324 8.09 -45.45 -10.86
C THR A 324 7.73 -46.91 -10.57
N GLU A 325 8.74 -47.78 -10.42
CA GLU A 325 8.56 -49.19 -10.12
C GLU A 325 8.55 -49.44 -8.61
N VAL A 326 7.62 -50.26 -8.15
CA VAL A 326 7.57 -50.70 -6.75
C VAL A 326 8.80 -51.55 -6.47
N PHE A 327 9.63 -51.11 -5.53
CA PHE A 327 10.83 -51.84 -5.14
C PHE A 327 10.51 -52.99 -4.17
N PHE A 328 9.65 -52.72 -3.18
CA PHE A 328 9.14 -53.73 -2.25
C PHE A 328 7.78 -53.32 -1.68
N LYS A 329 7.15 -54.25 -0.96
CA LYS A 329 5.94 -53.96 -0.19
C LYS A 329 6.16 -54.30 1.29
N LYS A 330 5.60 -53.50 2.18
CA LYS A 330 5.53 -53.76 3.62
C LYS A 330 4.07 -53.58 4.04
N ASP A 331 3.48 -54.61 4.63
CA ASP A 331 2.07 -54.61 5.04
C ASP A 331 1.12 -54.20 3.88
N ASP A 332 1.37 -54.76 2.69
CA ASP A 332 0.71 -54.45 1.41
C ASP A 332 0.90 -53.02 0.86
N ILE A 333 1.59 -52.15 1.58
CA ILE A 333 1.92 -50.79 1.15
C ILE A 333 3.13 -50.84 0.20
N PRO A 334 3.04 -50.28 -1.03
CA PRO A 334 4.16 -50.22 -1.97
C PRO A 334 5.17 -49.16 -1.58
N TYR A 335 6.45 -49.50 -1.69
CA TYR A 335 7.58 -48.61 -1.46
C TYR A 335 8.41 -48.44 -2.73
N TYR A 336 8.77 -47.19 -3.00
CA TYR A 336 9.51 -46.72 -4.17
C TYR A 336 10.85 -46.20 -3.72
N LYS A 337 11.87 -46.40 -4.55
CA LYS A 337 13.22 -45.92 -4.26
C LYS A 337 13.28 -44.42 -4.52
N VAL A 338 13.67 -43.64 -3.52
CA VAL A 338 13.85 -42.19 -3.67
C VAL A 338 15.09 -41.92 -4.54
N THR A 339 14.91 -41.09 -5.56
CA THR A 339 15.96 -40.62 -6.48
C THR A 339 16.31 -39.15 -6.27
N ASN A 340 15.52 -38.44 -5.48
CA ASN A 340 15.81 -37.07 -5.03
C ASN A 340 17.24 -36.97 -4.46
N LYS A 341 17.98 -35.95 -4.88
CA LYS A 341 19.40 -35.77 -4.52
C LYS A 341 19.64 -35.01 -3.24
N GLU A 342 18.65 -34.27 -2.76
CA GLU A 342 18.74 -33.36 -1.63
C GLU A 342 18.30 -34.05 -0.34
N TYR A 343 17.15 -34.74 -0.39
CA TYR A 343 16.56 -35.46 0.74
C TYR A 343 16.76 -36.96 0.58
N THR A 344 17.98 -37.41 0.87
CA THR A 344 18.42 -38.81 0.64
C THR A 344 18.35 -39.71 1.87
N SER A 345 17.91 -39.17 3.01
CA SER A 345 17.79 -39.89 4.28
C SER A 345 16.62 -39.37 5.13
N ILE A 346 16.07 -40.22 6.00
CA ILE A 346 15.11 -39.88 7.05
C ILE A 346 15.69 -38.76 7.91
N ALA A 347 16.98 -38.83 8.23
CA ALA A 347 17.65 -37.79 9.00
C ALA A 347 17.61 -36.41 8.30
N ALA A 348 17.82 -36.36 6.99
CA ALA A 348 17.72 -35.12 6.21
C ALA A 348 16.29 -34.56 6.20
N VAL A 349 15.28 -35.42 6.02
CA VAL A 349 13.87 -35.00 6.04
C VAL A 349 13.47 -34.49 7.44
N LYS A 350 13.84 -35.22 8.50
CA LYS A 350 13.58 -34.79 9.89
C LYS A 350 14.28 -33.47 10.22
N LYS A 351 15.48 -33.24 9.68
CA LYS A 351 16.19 -31.96 9.83
C LYS A 351 15.39 -30.81 9.19
N LEU A 352 14.92 -30.98 7.95
CA LEU A 352 14.07 -29.98 7.29
C LEU A 352 12.83 -29.65 8.14
N ILE A 353 12.14 -30.67 8.67
CA ILE A 353 10.96 -30.50 9.53
C ILE A 353 11.32 -29.69 10.79
N ASN A 354 12.37 -30.09 11.51
CA ASN A 354 12.79 -29.46 12.77
C ASN A 354 13.35 -28.04 12.60
N ASP A 355 13.96 -27.74 11.45
CA ASP A 355 14.49 -26.41 11.17
C ASP A 355 13.37 -25.39 10.93
N ASN A 356 12.19 -25.83 10.47
CA ASN A 356 11.12 -24.95 10.00
C ASN A 356 9.86 -24.95 10.87
N THR A 357 9.64 -25.99 11.67
CA THR A 357 8.39 -26.18 12.42
C THR A 357 8.64 -26.42 13.90
N THR A 358 7.66 -26.12 14.75
CA THR A 358 7.74 -26.35 16.20
C THR A 358 6.39 -26.84 16.77
N GLY A 359 6.37 -27.16 18.06
CA GLY A 359 5.16 -27.57 18.79
C GLY A 359 4.52 -28.87 18.29
N ASP A 360 3.19 -28.97 18.43
CA ASP A 360 2.42 -30.17 18.06
C ASP A 360 2.42 -30.43 16.55
N MET A 361 2.50 -29.37 15.73
CA MET A 361 2.61 -29.50 14.28
C MET A 361 3.90 -30.22 13.90
N ASN A 362 5.04 -29.81 14.46
CA ASN A 362 6.32 -30.48 14.24
C ASN A 362 6.26 -31.97 14.61
N LYS A 363 5.72 -32.27 15.80
CA LYS A 363 5.60 -33.66 16.27
C LYS A 363 4.79 -34.52 15.29
N THR A 364 3.67 -33.99 14.81
CA THR A 364 2.81 -34.67 13.83
C THR A 364 3.53 -34.94 12.51
N LEU A 365 4.28 -33.95 12.00
CA LEU A 365 5.05 -34.09 10.75
C LEU A 365 6.20 -35.10 10.88
N LEU A 366 6.84 -35.18 12.06
CA LEU A 366 7.85 -36.21 12.34
C LEU A 366 7.24 -37.61 12.40
N GLU A 367 6.04 -37.76 12.97
CA GLU A 367 5.31 -39.03 12.97
C GLU A 367 4.97 -39.46 11.53
N TYR A 368 4.48 -38.54 10.68
CA TYR A 368 4.28 -38.83 9.26
C TYR A 368 5.56 -39.24 8.56
N CYS A 369 6.68 -38.56 8.83
CA CYS A 369 7.99 -38.96 8.28
C CYS A 369 8.35 -40.40 8.65
N ASP A 370 8.17 -40.79 9.92
CA ASP A 370 8.47 -42.14 10.42
C ASP A 370 7.56 -43.24 9.85
N GLU A 371 6.29 -42.92 9.60
CA GLU A 371 5.36 -43.84 8.94
C GLU A 371 5.65 -44.01 7.46
N ARG A 372 6.14 -42.94 6.82
CA ARG A 372 6.25 -42.82 5.36
C ARG A 372 7.52 -43.43 4.80
N PHE A 373 8.63 -43.17 5.45
CA PHE A 373 9.96 -43.44 4.93
C PHE A 373 10.59 -44.65 5.59
N ILE A 374 11.32 -45.42 4.79
CA ILE A 374 12.15 -46.52 5.26
C ILE A 374 13.53 -46.36 4.66
N GLU A 375 14.55 -46.47 5.50
CA GLU A 375 15.93 -46.63 5.03
C GLU A 375 16.32 -48.10 5.02
N LYS A 376 16.93 -48.53 3.92
CA LYS A 376 17.50 -49.86 3.80
C LYS A 376 18.82 -49.78 3.03
N ASP A 377 19.87 -50.35 3.60
CA ASP A 377 21.21 -50.39 2.99
C ASP A 377 21.73 -49.01 2.56
N GLY A 378 21.40 -47.96 3.33
CA GLY A 378 21.78 -46.57 3.04
C GLY A 378 20.98 -45.90 1.92
N VAL A 379 19.88 -46.50 1.48
CA VAL A 379 18.97 -45.96 0.47
C VAL A 379 17.62 -45.63 1.11
N LEU A 380 17.09 -44.45 0.79
CA LEU A 380 15.77 -44.00 1.22
C LEU A 380 14.67 -44.55 0.29
N TYR A 381 13.60 -45.03 0.90
CA TYR A 381 12.40 -45.49 0.23
C TYR A 381 11.19 -44.78 0.81
N GLU A 382 10.23 -44.43 -0.03
CA GLU A 382 8.97 -43.84 0.39
C GLU A 382 7.80 -44.74 0.01
N SER A 383 6.79 -44.81 0.87
CA SER A 383 5.49 -45.35 0.44
C SER A 383 4.82 -44.36 -0.53
N TYR A 384 3.76 -44.73 -1.27
CA TYR A 384 2.93 -43.76 -2.03
C TYR A 384 1.57 -43.51 -1.34
N ALA A 385 1.14 -42.26 -1.26
CA ALA A 385 -0.05 -41.75 -0.57
C ALA A 385 -0.32 -40.33 -1.09
N GLY A 386 -0.81 -40.24 -2.34
CA GLY A 386 -1.16 -38.96 -2.94
C GLY A 386 -2.15 -38.18 -2.09
N ARG A 387 -1.66 -37.21 -1.34
CA ARG A 387 -2.39 -36.00 -0.98
C ARG A 387 -1.75 -34.87 -1.77
N GLY A 388 -2.58 -34.14 -2.51
CA GLY A 388 -2.12 -32.90 -3.13
C GLY A 388 -1.77 -31.91 -2.01
N SER A 389 -0.68 -31.17 -2.19
CA SER A 389 -0.38 -29.99 -1.37
C SER A 389 -1.47 -28.95 -1.61
N VAL A 390 -1.92 -28.27 -0.56
CA VAL A 390 -2.69 -27.03 -0.76
C VAL A 390 -1.70 -26.01 -1.33
N GLY A 391 -1.99 -25.45 -2.51
CA GLY A 391 -1.04 -24.59 -3.21
C GLY A 391 -1.06 -23.20 -2.59
N THR A 392 -0.08 -22.90 -1.74
CA THR A 392 0.13 -21.56 -1.19
C THR A 392 1.00 -20.74 -2.14
N ASP A 393 0.58 -19.51 -2.45
CA ASP A 393 1.33 -18.57 -3.29
C ASP A 393 1.97 -17.48 -2.42
N THR A 394 3.30 -17.44 -2.45
CA THR A 394 4.13 -16.48 -1.72
C THR A 394 4.73 -15.40 -2.63
N ALA A 395 4.42 -15.39 -3.93
CA ALA A 395 5.07 -14.53 -4.93
C ALA A 395 4.91 -13.03 -4.65
N TYR A 396 3.85 -12.65 -3.92
CA TYR A 396 3.56 -11.27 -3.55
C TYR A 396 3.97 -10.93 -2.11
N GLY A 397 4.58 -11.88 -1.38
CA GLY A 397 4.99 -11.72 0.02
C GLY A 397 3.88 -12.09 1.01
N VAL A 398 4.08 -11.67 2.27
CA VAL A 398 3.15 -11.88 3.38
C VAL A 398 2.92 -10.58 4.14
N ILE A 399 1.85 -10.54 4.93
CA ILE A 399 1.53 -9.48 5.89
C ILE A 399 1.73 -10.05 7.29
N ILE A 400 2.56 -9.40 8.10
CA ILE A 400 2.77 -9.78 9.49
C ILE A 400 1.71 -9.12 10.39
N THR A 401 1.09 -9.91 11.26
CA THR A 401 0.12 -9.43 12.26
C THR A 401 0.35 -10.09 13.63
N ASP A 402 -0.28 -9.56 14.68
CA ASP A 402 -0.29 -10.12 16.04
C ASP A 402 1.10 -10.45 16.64
N LYS A 403 2.10 -9.63 16.33
CA LYS A 403 3.49 -9.81 16.79
C LYS A 403 3.63 -9.57 18.29
N THR A 404 4.30 -10.51 18.95
CA THR A 404 4.69 -10.47 20.36
C THR A 404 6.15 -10.91 20.50
N ASP A 405 6.67 -10.95 21.73
CA ASP A 405 7.99 -11.52 22.04
C ASP A 405 8.05 -13.05 21.81
N LYS A 406 6.92 -13.71 21.61
CA LYS A 406 6.80 -15.18 21.54
C LYS A 406 6.09 -15.72 20.32
N SER A 407 5.37 -14.88 19.58
CA SER A 407 4.60 -15.31 18.41
C SER A 407 4.36 -14.16 17.44
N PHE A 408 4.07 -14.50 16.18
CA PHE A 408 3.45 -13.59 15.21
C PHE A 408 2.69 -14.41 14.16
N ASN A 409 1.81 -13.75 13.40
CA ASN A 409 1.11 -14.34 12.26
C ASN A 409 1.68 -13.79 10.96
N ALA A 410 1.77 -14.62 9.92
CA ALA A 410 2.12 -14.20 8.57
C ALA A 410 1.08 -14.70 7.58
N THR A 411 0.40 -13.78 6.90
CA THR A 411 -0.68 -14.09 5.95
C THR A 411 -0.22 -13.80 4.53
N THR A 412 -0.33 -14.75 3.60
CA THR A 412 0.08 -14.52 2.21
C THR A 412 -0.70 -13.39 1.57
N ILE A 413 -0.02 -12.52 0.81
CA ILE A 413 -0.69 -11.45 0.04
C ILE A 413 -1.44 -12.06 -1.15
N ALA A 414 -0.85 -13.07 -1.79
CA ALA A 414 -1.50 -13.78 -2.87
C ALA A 414 -2.56 -14.77 -2.34
N LEU A 415 -3.62 -14.92 -3.11
CA LEU A 415 -4.58 -16.00 -2.92
C LEU A 415 -3.95 -17.33 -3.33
N ASN A 416 -4.24 -18.37 -2.58
CA ASN A 416 -3.74 -19.72 -2.86
C ASN A 416 -4.11 -20.16 -4.29
N GLY A 417 -3.10 -20.56 -5.07
CA GLY A 417 -3.21 -20.93 -6.49
C GLY A 417 -4.00 -22.22 -6.75
N ILE A 418 -4.37 -22.96 -5.71
CA ILE A 418 -5.37 -24.02 -5.80
C ILE A 418 -6.71 -23.47 -5.35
N LYS A 419 -7.58 -23.25 -6.33
CA LYS A 419 -9.02 -23.33 -6.11
C LYS A 419 -9.59 -22.33 -5.10
N GLY A 420 -9.33 -21.04 -5.29
CA GLY A 420 -10.04 -19.91 -4.65
C GLY A 420 -10.24 -20.03 -3.13
N SER A 421 -9.26 -20.61 -2.44
CA SER A 421 -9.29 -20.86 -1.01
C SER A 421 -8.39 -19.87 -0.27
N GLY A 422 -8.88 -18.63 -0.14
CA GLY A 422 -8.35 -17.61 0.77
C GLY A 422 -6.84 -17.34 0.73
N HIS A 423 -6.37 -16.67 1.78
CA HIS A 423 -4.96 -16.48 2.08
C HIS A 423 -4.49 -17.60 3.02
N THR A 424 -3.22 -17.99 2.93
CA THR A 424 -2.61 -18.88 3.91
C THR A 424 -2.10 -18.05 5.07
N ARG A 425 -2.55 -18.34 6.29
CA ARG A 425 -2.01 -17.73 7.51
C ARG A 425 -1.13 -18.74 8.24
N ALA A 426 0.17 -18.48 8.28
CA ALA A 426 1.13 -19.21 9.08
C ALA A 426 1.27 -18.57 10.46
N ILE A 427 1.24 -19.39 11.51
CA ILE A 427 1.37 -18.96 12.91
C ILE A 427 2.78 -19.31 13.36
N PHE A 428 3.59 -18.28 13.66
CA PHE A 428 4.96 -18.43 14.11
C PHE A 428 5.05 -18.40 15.63
N ALA A 429 5.93 -19.23 16.18
CA ALA A 429 6.29 -19.23 17.59
C ALA A 429 7.82 -19.17 17.74
N ALA A 430 8.28 -18.51 18.81
CA ALA A 430 9.69 -18.48 19.17
C ALA A 430 10.14 -19.86 19.67
N ASP A 431 11.19 -20.39 19.07
CA ASP A 431 11.85 -21.64 19.44
C ASP A 431 13.36 -21.39 19.55
N GLY A 432 13.80 -21.14 20.79
CA GLY A 432 15.13 -20.61 21.07
C GLY A 432 15.30 -19.20 20.46
N ASP A 433 16.37 -19.02 19.71
CA ASP A 433 16.69 -17.76 19.02
C ASP A 433 16.10 -17.69 17.59
N THR A 434 15.16 -18.59 17.25
CA THR A 434 14.60 -18.68 15.90
C THR A 434 13.07 -18.68 15.89
N TRP A 435 12.49 -18.19 14.81
CA TRP A 435 11.04 -18.28 14.56
C TRP A 435 10.73 -19.50 13.69
N LYS A 436 9.77 -20.30 14.13
CA LYS A 436 9.31 -21.50 13.41
C LYS A 436 7.80 -21.55 13.32
N ILE A 437 7.29 -22.23 12.31
CA ILE A 437 5.85 -22.39 12.11
C ILE A 437 5.32 -23.39 13.13
N SER A 438 4.36 -22.94 13.92
CA SER A 438 3.66 -23.71 14.95
C SER A 438 2.26 -24.16 14.50
N GLY A 439 1.71 -23.52 13.46
CA GLY A 439 0.44 -23.89 12.85
C GLY A 439 0.23 -23.17 11.52
N ILE A 440 -0.67 -23.72 10.69
CA ILE A 440 -1.11 -23.13 9.43
C ILE A 440 -2.64 -23.13 9.43
N ASP A 441 -3.22 -22.02 9.02
CA ASP A 441 -4.65 -21.84 8.80
C ASP A 441 -4.89 -21.50 7.33
N TYR A 442 -5.68 -22.34 6.65
CA TYR A 442 -6.13 -22.13 5.28
C TYR A 442 -7.53 -21.52 5.34
N ASP A 443 -7.58 -20.24 5.70
CA ASP A 443 -8.74 -19.36 5.79
C ASP A 443 -10.11 -20.01 6.08
N THR A 444 -10.40 -20.19 7.38
CA THR A 444 -11.77 -19.98 7.89
C THR A 444 -11.78 -18.81 8.87
N TYR A 445 -11.67 -17.59 8.32
CA TYR A 445 -11.78 -16.28 8.97
C TYR A 445 -12.59 -16.30 10.28
N THR A 446 -11.92 -16.29 11.43
CA THR A 446 -12.56 -16.06 12.74
C THR A 446 -12.42 -14.59 13.13
N TYR A 447 -13.55 -13.89 13.26
CA TYR A 447 -13.77 -12.60 13.95
C TYR A 447 -12.53 -11.72 14.24
N ASN A 448 -12.22 -10.84 13.30
CA ASN A 448 -11.15 -9.84 13.39
C ASN A 448 -11.48 -8.62 14.27
N LYS A 449 -10.43 -7.92 14.74
CA LYS A 449 -10.52 -6.72 15.61
C LYS A 449 -9.89 -5.44 15.03
N SER A 450 -9.14 -5.50 13.91
CA SER A 450 -8.54 -4.33 13.23
C SER A 450 -9.25 -4.00 11.90
N ILE A 451 -8.96 -2.84 11.28
CA ILE A 451 -9.56 -2.42 9.99
C ILE A 451 -8.93 -3.15 8.81
N ASP A 452 -7.60 -3.26 8.77
CA ASP A 452 -6.83 -3.94 7.69
C ASP A 452 -7.31 -5.37 7.47
N ASP A 453 -7.60 -6.04 8.57
CA ASP A 453 -8.23 -7.34 8.66
C ASP A 453 -9.59 -7.47 7.92
N TYR A 454 -10.41 -6.41 7.95
CA TYR A 454 -11.67 -6.36 7.20
C TYR A 454 -11.41 -6.09 5.71
N GLU A 455 -10.40 -5.28 5.38
CA GLU A 455 -10.04 -4.96 3.98
C GLU A 455 -9.55 -6.21 3.25
N ILE A 456 -8.65 -6.98 3.89
CA ILE A 456 -8.17 -8.27 3.39
C ILE A 456 -9.33 -9.26 3.22
N CYS A 457 -10.22 -9.34 4.22
CA CYS A 457 -11.41 -10.18 4.13
C CYS A 457 -12.30 -9.76 2.95
N ALA A 458 -12.49 -8.45 2.72
CA ALA A 458 -13.29 -7.94 1.62
C ALA A 458 -12.67 -8.31 0.28
N GLU A 459 -11.39 -8.02 0.11
CA GLU A 459 -10.64 -8.23 -1.13
C GLU A 459 -10.68 -9.71 -1.53
N SER A 460 -10.39 -10.62 -0.59
CA SER A 460 -10.39 -12.06 -0.84
C SER A 460 -11.74 -12.60 -1.30
N ARG A 461 -12.84 -12.17 -0.64
CA ARG A 461 -14.19 -12.64 -0.97
C ARG A 461 -14.70 -12.09 -2.28
N VAL A 462 -14.40 -10.82 -2.58
CA VAL A 462 -14.71 -10.22 -3.89
C VAL A 462 -13.87 -10.87 -4.98
N ALA A 463 -12.58 -11.08 -4.78
CA ALA A 463 -11.71 -11.73 -5.75
C ALA A 463 -12.18 -13.16 -6.08
N SER A 464 -12.57 -13.93 -5.05
CA SER A 464 -13.13 -15.28 -5.22
C SER A 464 -14.43 -15.26 -6.03
N MET A 465 -15.31 -14.28 -5.79
CA MET A 465 -16.52 -14.07 -6.59
C MET A 465 -16.19 -13.74 -8.04
N ILE A 466 -15.30 -12.77 -8.29
CA ILE A 466 -14.87 -12.34 -9.63
C ILE A 466 -14.25 -13.50 -10.40
N TYR A 467 -13.44 -14.33 -9.73
CA TYR A 467 -12.87 -15.51 -10.34
C TYR A 467 -13.95 -16.46 -10.84
N CYS A 468 -14.95 -16.77 -10.00
CA CYS A 468 -16.08 -17.61 -10.39
C CYS A 468 -16.87 -17.00 -11.55
N MET A 469 -17.09 -15.68 -11.53
CA MET A 469 -17.72 -14.94 -12.63
C MET A 469 -16.93 -15.12 -13.92
N ARG A 470 -15.64 -14.78 -13.94
CA ARG A 470 -14.75 -14.87 -15.12
C ARG A 470 -14.61 -16.28 -15.66
N TYR A 471 -14.53 -17.28 -14.77
CA TYR A 471 -14.54 -18.68 -15.20
C TYR A 471 -15.84 -19.01 -15.93
N LEU A 472 -16.98 -18.47 -15.51
CA LEU A 472 -18.27 -18.68 -16.17
C LEU A 472 -18.50 -17.77 -17.38
N GLU A 473 -17.81 -16.64 -17.52
CA GLU A 473 -17.89 -15.75 -18.71
C GLU A 473 -17.51 -16.47 -19.99
N LYS A 474 -16.47 -17.32 -19.92
CA LYS A 474 -15.92 -17.98 -21.09
C LYS A 474 -16.97 -18.92 -21.70
N GLY A 475 -17.23 -18.78 -23.00
CA GLY A 475 -17.89 -19.80 -23.81
C GLY A 475 -16.95 -20.97 -24.09
N ALA A 476 -17.47 -22.09 -24.56
CA ALA A 476 -16.62 -23.22 -24.95
C ALA A 476 -15.70 -22.85 -26.12
N ASP A 477 -14.49 -23.44 -26.16
CA ASP A 477 -13.57 -23.25 -27.28
C ASP A 477 -14.26 -23.71 -28.58
N THR A 478 -14.28 -22.83 -29.58
CA THR A 478 -14.91 -23.09 -30.87
C THR A 478 -14.29 -24.31 -31.56
N ASP A 479 -13.00 -24.56 -31.31
CA ASP A 479 -12.20 -25.61 -31.92
C ASP A 479 -12.13 -26.91 -31.08
N ALA A 480 -12.84 -26.98 -29.96
CA ALA A 480 -12.87 -28.16 -29.10
C ALA A 480 -13.29 -29.41 -29.89
N LYS A 481 -12.47 -30.46 -29.80
CA LYS A 481 -12.65 -31.71 -30.57
C LYS A 481 -13.81 -32.56 -30.05
N GLU A 482 -14.10 -32.46 -28.76
CA GLU A 482 -15.12 -33.23 -28.09
C GLU A 482 -16.32 -32.34 -27.74
N LYS A 483 -17.46 -32.64 -28.35
CA LYS A 483 -18.72 -31.90 -28.16
C LYS A 483 -19.86 -32.86 -27.83
N ILE A 484 -20.77 -32.42 -26.97
CA ILE A 484 -21.98 -33.15 -26.61
C ILE A 484 -23.20 -32.25 -26.81
N LYS A 485 -24.37 -32.87 -26.97
CA LYS A 485 -25.65 -32.16 -26.99
C LYS A 485 -26.55 -32.69 -25.88
N ILE A 486 -27.10 -31.76 -25.10
CA ILE A 486 -28.08 -32.03 -24.05
C ILE A 486 -29.25 -31.10 -24.31
N ASP A 487 -30.46 -31.66 -24.46
CA ASP A 487 -31.71 -30.93 -24.73
C ASP A 487 -31.62 -29.91 -25.88
N GLY A 488 -30.84 -30.23 -26.91
CA GLY A 488 -30.65 -29.38 -28.10
C GLY A 488 -29.62 -28.26 -27.93
N VAL A 489 -29.05 -28.08 -26.73
CA VAL A 489 -27.94 -27.16 -26.46
C VAL A 489 -26.61 -27.88 -26.67
N GLU A 490 -25.68 -27.22 -27.37
CA GLU A 490 -24.34 -27.76 -27.63
C GLU A 490 -23.37 -27.34 -26.54
N TYR A 491 -22.62 -28.32 -26.04
CA TYR A 491 -21.55 -28.14 -25.07
C TYR A 491 -20.26 -28.70 -25.65
N ALA A 492 -19.14 -28.05 -25.38
CA ALA A 492 -17.81 -28.55 -25.73
C ALA A 492 -17.02 -28.87 -24.46
N LYS A 493 -16.13 -29.84 -24.53
CA LYS A 493 -15.27 -30.21 -23.41
C LYS A 493 -14.49 -28.99 -22.94
N ASP A 494 -14.46 -28.78 -21.63
CA ASP A 494 -13.61 -27.75 -21.04
C ASP A 494 -12.16 -28.26 -21.01
N GLU A 495 -11.36 -27.90 -22.02
CA GLU A 495 -9.95 -28.31 -22.08
C GLU A 495 -9.12 -27.65 -20.96
N ASP A 496 -9.62 -26.55 -20.39
CA ASP A 496 -9.04 -25.86 -19.23
C ASP A 496 -9.64 -26.37 -17.90
N GLN A 497 -10.14 -27.62 -17.84
CA GLN A 497 -10.84 -28.18 -16.68
C GLN A 497 -10.04 -27.99 -15.38
N MET A 498 -10.37 -26.93 -14.64
CA MET A 498 -9.75 -26.60 -13.35
C MET A 498 -10.56 -27.14 -12.16
N TYR A 499 -11.87 -27.33 -12.33
CA TYR A 499 -12.80 -27.72 -11.26
C TYR A 499 -13.82 -28.74 -11.74
N THR A 500 -14.23 -29.61 -10.82
CA THR A 500 -15.54 -30.27 -10.91
C THR A 500 -16.67 -29.26 -10.64
N ILE A 501 -17.89 -29.57 -11.04
CA ILE A 501 -19.05 -28.70 -10.76
C ILE A 501 -19.23 -28.50 -9.25
N ASP A 502 -19.03 -29.55 -8.46
CA ASP A 502 -19.18 -29.51 -7.00
C ASP A 502 -18.10 -28.65 -6.31
N GLU A 503 -16.86 -28.71 -6.79
CA GLU A 503 -15.78 -27.83 -6.31
C GLU A 503 -16.08 -26.36 -6.61
N LEU A 504 -16.57 -26.05 -7.81
CA LEU A 504 -16.94 -24.69 -8.18
C LEU A 504 -18.15 -24.18 -7.37
N LYS A 505 -19.15 -25.03 -7.12
CA LYS A 505 -20.27 -24.70 -6.23
C LYS A 505 -19.80 -24.46 -4.79
N SER A 506 -18.83 -25.24 -4.31
CA SER A 506 -18.23 -25.05 -2.98
C SER A 506 -17.49 -23.72 -2.88
N LEU A 507 -16.77 -23.32 -3.93
CA LEU A 507 -16.11 -22.01 -4.01
C LEU A 507 -17.09 -20.85 -3.91
N VAL A 508 -18.17 -20.90 -4.69
CA VAL A 508 -19.21 -19.87 -4.65
C VAL A 508 -19.90 -19.83 -3.28
N ALA A 509 -20.16 -20.99 -2.66
CA ALA A 509 -20.75 -21.05 -1.32
C ALA A 509 -19.82 -20.46 -0.24
N ASN A 510 -18.51 -20.61 -0.41
CA ASN A 510 -17.52 -20.02 0.46
C ASN A 510 -17.38 -18.51 0.25
N ALA A 511 -17.41 -18.01 -0.99
CA ALA A 511 -17.23 -16.59 -1.25
C ALA A 511 -18.49 -15.75 -0.93
N CYS A 512 -19.65 -16.26 -1.34
CA CYS A 512 -20.88 -15.47 -1.45
C CYS A 512 -22.05 -16.14 -0.74
N THR A 513 -23.04 -15.35 -0.35
CA THR A 513 -24.39 -15.77 0.05
C THR A 513 -25.45 -15.05 -0.80
N ASP A 514 -26.73 -15.29 -0.51
CA ASP A 514 -27.88 -14.57 -1.06
C ASP A 514 -27.87 -14.36 -2.57
N GLN A 515 -27.98 -13.10 -3.04
CA GLN A 515 -28.15 -12.78 -4.46
C GLN A 515 -26.95 -13.26 -5.30
N PRO A 516 -25.70 -12.92 -4.95
CA PRO A 516 -24.53 -13.35 -5.72
C PRO A 516 -24.38 -14.88 -5.78
N ARG A 517 -24.63 -15.60 -4.69
CA ARG A 517 -24.60 -17.08 -4.68
C ARG A 517 -25.66 -17.67 -5.63
N LYS A 518 -26.90 -17.19 -5.54
CA LYS A 518 -28.01 -17.67 -6.39
C LYS A 518 -27.72 -17.45 -7.87
N MET A 519 -27.22 -16.26 -8.23
CA MET A 519 -26.86 -15.93 -9.60
C MET A 519 -25.74 -16.85 -10.12
N LEU A 520 -24.67 -17.03 -9.35
CA LEU A 520 -23.54 -17.87 -9.76
C LEU A 520 -23.94 -19.35 -9.87
N PHE A 521 -24.75 -19.87 -8.95
CA PHE A 521 -25.27 -21.24 -9.06
C PHE A 521 -26.14 -21.44 -10.30
N ALA A 522 -27.03 -20.49 -10.62
CA ALA A 522 -27.82 -20.55 -11.84
C ALA A 522 -26.94 -20.51 -13.10
N ASN A 523 -25.86 -19.71 -13.09
CA ASN A 523 -24.91 -19.67 -14.20
C ASN A 523 -24.11 -20.98 -14.33
N ILE A 524 -23.69 -21.59 -13.23
CA ILE A 524 -23.05 -22.92 -13.24
C ILE A 524 -23.98 -23.94 -13.88
N GLU A 525 -25.22 -24.03 -13.44
CA GLU A 525 -26.19 -25.02 -13.93
C GLU A 525 -26.57 -24.79 -15.40
N LYS A 526 -26.59 -23.54 -15.84
CA LYS A 526 -26.88 -23.19 -17.24
C LYS A 526 -25.70 -23.49 -18.17
N ARG A 527 -24.48 -23.19 -17.71
CA ARG A 527 -23.29 -23.11 -18.58
C ARG A 527 -22.41 -24.34 -18.52
N LEU A 528 -22.49 -25.14 -17.47
CA LEU A 528 -21.65 -26.32 -17.26
C LEU A 528 -22.50 -27.57 -17.08
N VAL A 529 -22.03 -28.67 -17.67
CA VAL A 529 -22.61 -30.01 -17.49
C VAL A 529 -21.47 -30.99 -17.27
N GLU A 530 -21.68 -31.97 -16.40
CA GLU A 530 -20.69 -33.00 -16.13
C GLU A 530 -21.19 -34.35 -16.66
N LYS A 531 -20.31 -35.05 -17.37
CA LYS A 531 -20.59 -36.39 -17.90
C LYS A 531 -19.34 -37.25 -17.81
N ASP A 532 -19.48 -38.42 -17.19
CA ASP A 532 -18.38 -39.40 -17.00
C ASP A 532 -17.12 -38.78 -16.36
N GLY A 533 -17.31 -37.86 -15.39
CA GLY A 533 -16.22 -37.15 -14.70
C GLY A 533 -15.54 -36.04 -15.52
N THR A 534 -16.04 -35.75 -16.71
CA THR A 534 -15.55 -34.68 -17.59
C THR A 534 -16.54 -33.51 -17.58
N VAL A 535 -16.03 -32.29 -17.44
CA VAL A 535 -16.85 -31.07 -17.47
C VAL A 535 -16.91 -30.54 -18.90
N TYR A 536 -18.13 -30.21 -19.34
CA TYR A 536 -18.40 -29.59 -20.62
C TYR A 536 -19.06 -28.23 -20.40
N ARG A 537 -18.69 -27.27 -21.23
CA ARG A 537 -19.10 -25.88 -21.19
C ARG A 537 -20.00 -25.56 -22.39
N ILE A 538 -20.95 -24.66 -22.20
CA ILE A 538 -21.87 -24.24 -23.26
C ILE A 538 -21.10 -23.57 -24.42
N ALA A 539 -21.41 -23.95 -25.65
CA ALA A 539 -20.79 -23.40 -26.86
C ALA A 539 -21.53 -22.12 -27.31
N ASP A 540 -21.28 -21.00 -26.62
CA ASP A 540 -21.81 -19.67 -26.96
C ASP A 540 -20.71 -18.59 -27.00
N GLU A 541 -21.09 -17.34 -27.31
CA GLU A 541 -20.17 -16.20 -27.39
C GLU A 541 -19.65 -15.72 -26.01
N GLY A 542 -19.99 -16.42 -24.92
CA GLY A 542 -19.68 -16.01 -23.57
C GLY A 542 -20.62 -14.94 -23.01
N GLN A 543 -20.37 -14.52 -21.78
CA GLN A 543 -21.07 -13.40 -21.13
C GLN A 543 -20.07 -12.39 -20.60
N VAL A 544 -20.49 -11.14 -20.45
CA VAL A 544 -19.69 -10.08 -19.84
C VAL A 544 -20.11 -9.96 -18.37
N SER A 545 -19.21 -10.25 -17.43
CA SER A 545 -19.44 -9.98 -16.01
C SER A 545 -19.02 -8.57 -15.66
N PRO A 546 -19.51 -8.04 -14.52
CA PRO A 546 -19.15 -6.71 -14.05
C PRO A 546 -17.65 -6.52 -13.83
N ASP A 547 -17.17 -5.29 -13.98
CA ASP A 547 -15.77 -4.92 -13.96
C ASP A 547 -15.46 -4.22 -12.64
N PHE A 548 -14.75 -4.93 -11.77
CA PHE A 548 -14.31 -4.43 -10.48
C PHE A 548 -12.80 -4.22 -10.52
N ASN A 549 -12.33 -3.04 -10.15
CA ASN A 549 -10.91 -2.76 -10.02
C ASN A 549 -10.44 -3.02 -8.58
N LEU A 550 -9.92 -4.22 -8.34
CA LEU A 550 -9.33 -4.62 -7.06
C LEU A 550 -7.84 -4.31 -6.94
N ASN A 551 -7.17 -3.85 -8.01
CA ASN A 551 -5.71 -3.68 -8.02
C ASN A 551 -5.23 -2.64 -7.00
N ASP A 552 -6.11 -1.70 -6.65
CA ASP A 552 -5.82 -0.63 -5.70
C ASP A 552 -6.29 -0.99 -4.27
N GLY A 553 -6.79 -2.22 -4.07
CA GLY A 553 -7.28 -2.73 -2.79
C GLY A 553 -8.74 -2.39 -2.49
N MET A 554 -9.11 -2.61 -1.22
CA MET A 554 -10.45 -2.40 -0.66
C MET A 554 -10.41 -1.40 0.47
N LYS A 555 -11.47 -0.60 0.61
CA LYS A 555 -11.66 0.36 1.70
C LYS A 555 -12.89 0.00 2.50
N ILE A 556 -12.78 -0.03 3.83
CA ILE A 556 -13.95 -0.20 4.70
C ILE A 556 -14.77 1.08 4.79
N LEU A 557 -16.07 0.94 4.53
CA LEU A 557 -17.04 2.02 4.64
C LEU A 557 -17.68 2.06 6.03
N SER A 558 -18.11 0.90 6.53
CA SER A 558 -18.71 0.77 7.87
C SER A 558 -18.64 -0.65 8.40
N ILE A 559 -18.61 -0.78 9.73
CA ILE A 559 -18.59 -2.06 10.46
C ILE A 559 -19.75 -2.07 11.46
N THR A 560 -20.48 -3.18 11.52
CA THR A 560 -21.60 -3.41 12.43
C THR A 560 -21.46 -4.77 13.13
N ASP A 561 -22.35 -5.05 14.09
CA ASP A 561 -22.45 -6.35 14.73
C ASP A 561 -22.87 -7.48 13.77
N LYS A 562 -23.57 -7.14 12.69
CA LYS A 562 -24.12 -8.08 11.70
C LYS A 562 -23.19 -8.35 10.52
N GLY A 563 -22.19 -7.50 10.30
CA GLY A 563 -21.50 -7.44 9.03
C GLY A 563 -20.73 -6.14 8.82
N PHE A 564 -20.22 -5.95 7.61
CA PHE A 564 -19.49 -4.74 7.25
C PHE A 564 -19.68 -4.41 5.77
N ARG A 565 -19.35 -3.17 5.40
CA ARG A 565 -19.45 -2.62 4.07
C ARG A 565 -18.08 -2.21 3.59
N ALA A 566 -17.75 -2.52 2.34
CA ALA A 566 -16.48 -2.13 1.73
C ALA A 566 -16.68 -1.67 0.29
N ALA A 567 -15.74 -0.88 -0.20
CA ALA A 567 -15.69 -0.43 -1.59
C ALA A 567 -14.35 -0.77 -2.23
N THR A 568 -14.33 -0.94 -3.56
CA THR A 568 -13.06 -0.90 -4.29
C THR A 568 -12.41 0.47 -4.12
N VAL A 569 -11.11 0.50 -3.90
CA VAL A 569 -10.32 1.75 -3.98
C VAL A 569 -10.18 2.16 -5.45
N GLY A 570 -10.06 1.18 -6.34
CA GLY A 570 -9.91 1.40 -7.77
C GLY A 570 -11.24 1.67 -8.46
N PHE A 571 -11.24 2.63 -9.38
CA PHE A 571 -12.39 2.97 -10.22
C PHE A 571 -12.41 2.15 -11.52
N SER A 572 -13.50 1.44 -11.81
CA SER A 572 -13.75 0.92 -13.16
C SER A 572 -14.38 2.03 -14.01
N GLN A 573 -13.85 2.25 -15.21
CA GLN A 573 -14.45 3.20 -16.17
C GLN A 573 -15.82 2.74 -16.66
N ARG A 574 -16.07 1.42 -16.65
CA ARG A 574 -17.32 0.83 -17.15
C ARG A 574 -18.40 0.84 -16.08
N ASP A 575 -18.07 0.30 -14.91
CA ASP A 575 -19.07 0.05 -13.87
C ASP A 575 -18.89 0.95 -12.63
N GLY A 576 -17.77 1.66 -12.47
CA GLY A 576 -17.49 2.53 -11.32
C GLY A 576 -16.79 1.82 -10.17
N TYR A 577 -16.99 2.29 -8.94
CA TYR A 577 -16.52 1.60 -7.74
C TYR A 577 -17.48 0.47 -7.38
N GLY A 578 -16.95 -0.71 -7.10
CA GLY A 578 -17.73 -1.81 -6.54
C GLY A 578 -18.02 -1.52 -5.06
N ILE A 579 -19.27 -1.60 -4.65
CA ILE A 579 -19.70 -1.50 -3.25
C ILE A 579 -20.20 -2.87 -2.82
N PHE A 580 -19.75 -3.35 -1.67
CA PHE A 580 -19.97 -4.73 -1.22
C PHE A 580 -20.49 -4.77 0.20
N GLU A 581 -21.49 -5.61 0.41
CA GLU A 581 -22.05 -5.94 1.71
C GLU A 581 -21.58 -7.32 2.14
N PHE A 582 -21.09 -7.42 3.38
CA PHE A 582 -20.67 -8.67 3.98
C PHE A 582 -21.48 -8.93 5.23
N VAL A 583 -21.97 -10.17 5.37
CA VAL A 583 -22.73 -10.61 6.54
C VAL A 583 -21.99 -11.72 7.26
N LYS A 584 -22.18 -11.80 8.57
CA LYS A 584 -21.67 -12.90 9.37
C LYS A 584 -22.37 -14.22 9.01
N ASP A 585 -21.57 -15.26 8.76
CA ASP A 585 -21.98 -16.65 8.55
C ASP A 585 -21.14 -17.56 9.47
N GLY A 586 -21.67 -17.90 10.63
CA GLY A 586 -20.90 -18.58 11.68
C GLY A 586 -19.76 -17.70 12.18
N ASP A 587 -18.52 -18.20 12.09
CA ASP A 587 -17.34 -17.46 12.53
C ASP A 587 -16.75 -16.54 11.44
N ARG A 588 -17.21 -16.67 10.19
CA ARG A 588 -16.70 -15.97 9.00
C ARG A 588 -17.65 -14.89 8.49
N PHE A 589 -17.14 -14.03 7.62
CA PHE A 589 -17.97 -13.12 6.79
C PHE A 589 -18.13 -13.66 5.38
N VAL A 590 -19.27 -13.42 4.75
CA VAL A 590 -19.56 -13.81 3.35
C VAL A 590 -20.22 -12.65 2.62
N LEU A 591 -19.92 -12.50 1.33
CA LEU A 591 -20.47 -11.42 0.50
C LEU A 591 -21.96 -11.67 0.24
N SER A 592 -22.84 -10.79 0.71
CA SER A 592 -24.30 -10.93 0.57
C SER A 592 -24.87 -10.19 -0.62
N SER A 593 -24.26 -9.05 -0.97
CA SER A 593 -24.66 -8.25 -2.12
C SER A 593 -23.51 -7.37 -2.58
N TYR A 594 -23.63 -6.91 -3.83
CA TYR A 594 -22.77 -5.88 -4.37
C TYR A 594 -23.59 -4.92 -5.22
N SER A 595 -23.10 -3.71 -5.38
CA SER A 595 -23.62 -2.69 -6.27
C SER A 595 -22.46 -1.87 -6.84
N PHE A 596 -22.80 -0.91 -7.69
CA PHE A 596 -21.86 0.00 -8.28
C PHE A 596 -22.19 1.43 -7.90
N SER A 597 -21.15 2.23 -7.67
CA SER A 597 -21.27 3.63 -7.29
C SER A 597 -20.24 4.48 -8.03
N ARG A 598 -20.56 5.75 -8.26
CA ARG A 598 -19.58 6.76 -8.72
C ARG A 598 -18.63 7.20 -7.61
N PHE A 599 -18.89 6.80 -6.37
CA PHE A 599 -18.12 7.12 -5.17
C PHE A 599 -17.78 5.85 -4.40
N ASN A 600 -16.56 5.76 -3.86
CA ASN A 600 -16.16 4.73 -2.89
C ASN A 600 -16.25 5.27 -1.45
N GLU A 601 -17.22 6.15 -1.22
CA GLU A 601 -17.53 6.76 0.07
C GLU A 601 -19.01 6.52 0.41
N ASP A 602 -19.29 6.37 1.71
CA ASP A 602 -20.67 6.38 2.19
C ASP A 602 -21.28 7.79 2.03
N ARG A 603 -22.59 7.82 1.76
CA ARG A 603 -23.36 9.07 1.79
C ARG A 603 -23.19 9.73 3.15
N LEU A 604 -22.71 10.98 3.16
CA LEU A 604 -22.57 11.78 4.37
C LEU A 604 -23.93 12.32 4.84
N PHE A 605 -24.73 12.87 3.93
CA PHE A 605 -26.10 13.34 4.20
C PHE A 605 -26.86 13.66 2.91
N GLY A 606 -28.19 13.76 3.03
CA GLY A 606 -29.04 14.38 2.01
C GLY A 606 -29.17 15.89 2.23
N GLY A 607 -29.07 16.67 1.17
CA GLY A 607 -29.30 18.12 1.18
C GLY A 607 -30.21 18.55 0.05
N TYR A 608 -30.53 19.83 0.01
CA TYR A 608 -31.15 20.45 -1.16
C TYR A 608 -30.48 21.76 -1.53
N VAL A 609 -30.55 22.12 -2.82
CA VAL A 609 -29.99 23.37 -3.34
C VAL A 609 -30.78 24.57 -2.80
N ASP A 610 -30.11 25.46 -2.08
CA ASP A 610 -30.67 26.65 -1.43
C ASP A 610 -29.98 27.92 -1.95
N THR A 611 -30.30 28.29 -3.19
CA THR A 611 -29.86 29.53 -3.84
C THR A 611 -30.95 30.62 -3.72
N GLN A 612 -30.57 31.90 -3.69
CA GLN A 612 -31.55 33.01 -3.64
C GLN A 612 -32.33 33.18 -4.97
N SER A 613 -31.69 32.83 -6.09
CA SER A 613 -32.29 32.77 -7.43
C SER A 613 -31.32 32.04 -8.38
N GLY A 614 -31.83 31.32 -9.38
CA GLY A 614 -31.02 30.53 -10.32
C GLY A 614 -30.63 29.14 -9.78
N GLY A 615 -29.90 28.36 -10.58
CA GLY A 615 -29.36 27.07 -10.15
C GLY A 615 -27.95 27.16 -9.57
N LEU A 616 -27.52 26.05 -8.97
CA LEU A 616 -26.18 25.84 -8.44
C LEU A 616 -25.32 25.12 -9.46
N ASN A 617 -24.17 25.69 -9.80
CA ASN A 617 -23.26 25.07 -10.76
C ASN A 617 -22.63 23.80 -10.19
N LEU A 618 -22.80 22.68 -10.89
CA LEU A 618 -22.00 21.48 -10.73
C LEU A 618 -20.70 21.67 -11.51
N ARG A 619 -19.57 21.57 -10.83
CA ARG A 619 -18.25 21.86 -11.41
C ARG A 619 -17.34 20.65 -11.46
N GLU A 620 -16.41 20.66 -12.40
CA GLU A 620 -15.44 19.57 -12.58
C GLU A 620 -14.43 19.48 -11.43
N LYS A 621 -14.05 20.62 -10.84
CA LYS A 621 -13.14 20.69 -9.69
C LYS A 621 -13.76 21.58 -8.59
N PRO A 622 -13.34 21.47 -7.32
CA PRO A 622 -13.81 22.33 -6.23
C PRO A 622 -13.20 23.75 -6.32
N ASP A 623 -13.39 24.41 -7.46
CA ASP A 623 -12.89 25.75 -7.75
C ASP A 623 -13.93 26.50 -8.60
N ILE A 624 -14.22 27.74 -8.23
CA ILE A 624 -15.12 28.64 -8.97
C ILE A 624 -14.66 28.92 -10.41
N LYS A 625 -13.38 28.71 -10.74
CA LYS A 625 -12.82 28.90 -12.09
C LYS A 625 -12.88 27.63 -12.94
N SER A 626 -13.22 26.48 -12.36
CA SER A 626 -13.28 25.22 -13.09
C SER A 626 -14.52 25.14 -14.00
N ALA A 627 -14.46 24.24 -14.98
CA ALA A 627 -15.54 24.03 -15.93
C ALA A 627 -16.86 23.67 -15.22
N ILE A 628 -17.95 24.26 -15.71
CA ILE A 628 -19.31 23.93 -15.27
C ILE A 628 -19.74 22.71 -16.08
N ILE A 629 -20.04 21.61 -15.39
CA ILE A 629 -20.56 20.37 -15.98
C ILE A 629 -22.06 20.50 -16.24
N ASP A 630 -22.80 21.03 -15.26
CA ASP A 630 -24.26 21.23 -15.33
C ASP A 630 -24.70 22.33 -14.33
N GLU A 631 -25.94 22.78 -14.44
CA GLU A 631 -26.59 23.69 -13.50
C GLU A 631 -27.75 22.96 -12.78
N ILE A 632 -27.66 22.88 -11.46
CA ILE A 632 -28.61 22.17 -10.60
C ILE A 632 -29.70 23.13 -10.14
N PRO A 633 -30.99 22.92 -10.48
CA PRO A 633 -32.06 23.83 -10.08
C PRO A 633 -32.20 23.99 -8.56
N GLN A 634 -32.63 25.18 -8.12
CA GLN A 634 -33.00 25.44 -6.73
C GLN A 634 -34.04 24.42 -6.23
N GLY A 635 -33.87 23.96 -4.98
CA GLY A 635 -34.75 23.00 -4.32
C GLY A 635 -34.49 21.54 -4.72
N THR A 636 -33.58 21.28 -5.67
CA THR A 636 -33.18 19.91 -6.03
C THR A 636 -32.54 19.23 -4.82
N GLN A 637 -33.03 18.05 -4.46
CA GLN A 637 -32.41 17.20 -3.46
C GLN A 637 -31.18 16.49 -4.03
N LEU A 638 -30.12 16.41 -3.24
CA LEU A 638 -28.83 15.84 -3.59
C LEU A 638 -28.29 15.01 -2.44
N ASP A 639 -27.59 13.93 -2.78
CA ASP A 639 -26.77 13.20 -1.82
C ASP A 639 -25.34 13.73 -1.86
N ILE A 640 -24.80 13.98 -0.67
CA ILE A 640 -23.44 14.47 -0.48
C ILE A 640 -22.57 13.30 -0.06
N TYR A 641 -21.52 13.03 -0.83
CA TYR A 641 -20.61 11.89 -0.61
C TYR A 641 -19.28 12.32 -0.01
N MET A 642 -18.92 13.60 -0.16
CA MET A 642 -17.70 14.16 0.40
C MET A 642 -17.88 15.64 0.74
N CYS A 643 -17.20 16.07 1.80
CA CYS A 643 -17.02 17.47 2.16
C CYS A 643 -15.54 17.83 2.01
N ASP A 644 -15.23 18.76 1.10
CA ASP A 644 -13.91 19.36 1.01
C ASP A 644 -13.80 20.49 2.05
N THR A 645 -12.66 20.57 2.73
CA THR A 645 -12.28 21.63 3.67
C THR A 645 -12.38 23.05 3.10
N ASN A 646 -12.45 23.21 1.77
CA ASN A 646 -12.58 24.50 1.09
C ASN A 646 -14.03 24.93 0.78
N GLY A 647 -15.03 24.34 1.43
CA GLY A 647 -16.43 24.74 1.27
C GLY A 647 -17.08 24.22 -0.01
N TRP A 648 -16.64 23.05 -0.48
CA TRP A 648 -17.25 22.35 -1.61
C TRP A 648 -17.77 20.98 -1.17
N TYR A 649 -18.92 20.59 -1.71
CA TYR A 649 -19.45 19.25 -1.58
C TYR A 649 -19.32 18.51 -2.90
N LYS A 650 -18.95 17.23 -2.81
CA LYS A 650 -18.97 16.32 -3.95
C LYS A 650 -20.31 15.61 -4.01
N THR A 651 -20.93 15.64 -5.19
CA THR A 651 -22.28 15.10 -5.42
C THR A 651 -22.41 14.56 -6.84
N GLU A 652 -23.52 13.87 -7.11
CA GLU A 652 -23.91 13.43 -8.44
C GLU A 652 -25.26 14.02 -8.81
N PHE A 653 -25.35 14.55 -10.03
CA PHE A 653 -26.59 15.05 -10.58
C PHE A 653 -26.73 14.57 -12.04
N LYS A 654 -27.84 13.88 -12.34
CA LYS A 654 -28.15 13.33 -13.68
C LYS A 654 -27.03 12.46 -14.29
N GLY A 655 -26.34 11.67 -13.47
CA GLY A 655 -25.24 10.81 -13.93
C GLY A 655 -23.89 11.53 -14.04
N ASN A 656 -23.84 12.84 -13.75
CA ASN A 656 -22.61 13.62 -13.74
C ASN A 656 -22.10 13.79 -12.30
N THR A 657 -20.86 13.41 -12.07
CA THR A 657 -20.16 13.66 -10.79
C THR A 657 -19.45 15.00 -10.84
N GLY A 658 -19.57 15.79 -9.78
CA GLY A 658 -18.85 17.05 -9.68
C GLY A 658 -18.94 17.68 -8.29
N TYR A 659 -18.50 18.92 -8.21
CA TYR A 659 -18.41 19.71 -6.99
C TYR A 659 -19.40 20.86 -7.01
N VAL A 660 -20.09 21.07 -5.91
CA VAL A 660 -21.02 22.19 -5.69
C VAL A 660 -20.57 23.00 -4.48
N SER A 661 -20.79 24.31 -4.47
CA SER A 661 -20.43 25.14 -3.30
C SER A 661 -21.33 24.77 -2.12
N ALA A 662 -20.71 24.44 -0.97
CA ALA A 662 -21.38 24.01 0.24
C ALA A 662 -22.31 25.08 0.82
N GLU A 663 -22.03 26.35 0.56
CA GLU A 663 -22.83 27.49 1.04
C GLU A 663 -24.27 27.48 0.48
N PHE A 664 -24.48 26.82 -0.66
CA PHE A 664 -25.77 26.73 -1.35
C PHE A 664 -26.44 25.37 -1.17
N ILE A 665 -26.00 24.56 -0.19
CA ILE A 665 -26.61 23.27 0.13
C ILE A 665 -27.09 23.30 1.57
N LYS A 666 -28.39 23.10 1.75
CA LYS A 666 -29.00 22.96 3.07
C LYS A 666 -29.23 21.49 3.40
N LYS A 667 -28.63 21.03 4.49
CA LYS A 667 -28.75 19.66 4.98
C LYS A 667 -30.18 19.35 5.44
N ILE A 668 -30.69 18.20 5.04
CA ILE A 668 -31.94 17.60 5.55
C ILE A 668 -31.57 16.89 6.87
N GLN A 669 -32.33 17.13 7.94
CA GLN A 669 -32.12 16.47 9.23
C GLN A 669 -32.63 15.02 9.16
N ASP A 670 -31.93 14.09 9.81
CA ASP A 670 -32.11 12.63 9.66
C ASP A 670 -33.52 12.10 10.01
N SER A 671 -34.39 12.90 10.63
CA SER A 671 -35.76 12.50 10.98
C SER A 671 -36.75 12.47 9.80
N ASP A 672 -36.38 12.98 8.61
CA ASP A 672 -37.31 13.18 7.48
C ASP A 672 -36.87 12.53 6.14
N ILE A 673 -35.95 11.55 6.13
CA ILE A 673 -35.48 10.92 4.87
C ILE A 673 -35.96 9.47 4.73
N PRO A 674 -36.78 9.13 3.72
CA PRO A 674 -36.93 7.76 3.24
C PRO A 674 -35.64 7.33 2.54
N ASP A 675 -35.15 6.15 2.90
CA ASP A 675 -33.93 5.56 2.36
C ASP A 675 -34.05 5.43 0.82
N THR A 676 -33.27 6.22 0.10
CA THR A 676 -33.34 6.30 -1.37
C THR A 676 -31.95 6.09 -1.94
N SER A 677 -31.53 4.82 -2.03
CA SER A 677 -30.43 4.42 -2.90
C SER A 677 -30.93 3.37 -3.91
N THR A 678 -31.56 3.80 -5.00
CA THR A 678 -31.61 3.01 -6.25
C THR A 678 -32.17 3.83 -7.42
N THR A 679 -31.27 4.24 -8.31
CA THR A 679 -31.46 4.28 -9.77
C THR A 679 -30.10 3.87 -10.34
N THR A 680 -29.90 2.72 -11.00
CA THR A 680 -30.59 2.27 -12.21
C THR A 680 -30.35 0.76 -12.44
N SER A 681 -31.41 0.06 -12.87
CA SER A 681 -31.45 -1.23 -13.58
C SER A 681 -30.74 -2.48 -12.99
N ALA A 682 -31.47 -3.21 -12.15
CA ALA A 682 -31.44 -4.67 -12.16
C ALA A 682 -32.86 -5.22 -12.03
N VAL A 683 -33.32 -5.91 -13.07
CA VAL A 683 -34.54 -6.72 -13.05
C VAL A 683 -34.39 -7.77 -11.95
N THR A 684 -35.13 -7.62 -10.86
CA THR A 684 -35.31 -8.72 -9.92
C THR A 684 -36.75 -8.79 -9.45
N THR A 685 -37.47 -9.72 -10.06
CA THR A 685 -38.60 -10.41 -9.44
C THR A 685 -38.10 -11.02 -8.12
N THR A 686 -38.48 -10.47 -6.96
CA THR A 686 -38.26 -11.16 -5.69
C THR A 686 -39.51 -11.11 -4.85
N THR A 687 -40.18 -12.26 -4.87
CA THR A 687 -41.07 -12.75 -3.83
C THR A 687 -40.29 -12.80 -2.51
N VAL A 688 -40.76 -12.11 -1.47
CA VAL A 688 -40.35 -12.42 -0.09
C VAL A 688 -41.62 -12.70 0.71
N SER A 689 -41.76 -13.97 1.08
CA SER A 689 -42.59 -14.39 2.20
C SER A 689 -41.94 -13.94 3.50
N THR A 690 -42.72 -13.31 4.38
CA THR A 690 -42.52 -13.47 5.82
C THR A 690 -43.87 -13.82 6.44
N THR A 691 -43.96 -15.03 6.96
CA THR A 691 -45.00 -15.57 7.84
C THR A 691 -44.84 -14.89 9.22
N ILE A 692 -45.81 -14.63 10.09
CA ILE A 692 -47.09 -15.25 10.50
C ILE A 692 -47.88 -14.12 11.20
N THR A 693 -49.22 -14.00 11.15
CA THR A 693 -50.15 -14.51 12.19
C THR A 693 -51.61 -14.29 11.75
N SER A 694 -52.41 -15.33 11.98
CA SER A 694 -53.83 -15.59 11.75
C SER A 694 -54.86 -14.46 11.96
N ALA A 695 -55.81 -14.34 11.01
CA ALA A 695 -57.28 -14.54 11.16
C ALA A 695 -58.18 -13.46 10.49
N LYS A 696 -58.84 -13.88 9.39
CA LYS A 696 -60.15 -13.47 8.82
C LYS A 696 -60.64 -12.00 8.98
N ASN A 697 -60.75 -11.32 7.84
CA ASN A 697 -62.05 -10.90 7.30
C ASN A 697 -61.99 -10.82 5.77
N ASN A 698 -63.05 -11.26 5.10
CA ASN A 698 -63.08 -11.51 3.64
C ASN A 698 -63.66 -10.31 2.84
N ASP A 699 -63.62 -9.09 3.38
CA ASP A 699 -64.08 -7.88 2.70
C ASP A 699 -62.86 -7.08 2.24
N ILE A 700 -62.53 -7.20 0.96
CA ILE A 700 -61.48 -6.40 0.34
C ILE A 700 -62.04 -4.99 0.09
N LYS A 701 -61.38 -3.95 0.59
CA LYS A 701 -61.85 -2.56 0.45
C LYS A 701 -61.57 -2.05 -0.97
N ALA A 702 -62.45 -1.18 -1.49
CA ALA A 702 -62.21 -0.52 -2.77
C ALA A 702 -60.88 0.24 -2.73
N GLY A 703 -60.02 -0.02 -3.71
CA GLY A 703 -58.66 0.53 -3.79
C GLY A 703 -57.57 -0.26 -3.07
N ASP A 704 -57.87 -1.22 -2.20
CA ASP A 704 -56.89 -2.11 -1.54
C ASP A 704 -56.89 -3.47 -2.23
N VAL A 705 -56.20 -3.58 -3.36
CA VAL A 705 -56.16 -4.83 -4.13
C VAL A 705 -55.11 -5.81 -3.61
N THR A 706 -54.19 -5.34 -2.78
CA THR A 706 -53.13 -6.14 -2.17
C THR A 706 -53.56 -6.85 -0.89
N LYS A 707 -54.74 -6.47 -0.34
CA LYS A 707 -55.40 -7.07 0.83
C LYS A 707 -54.63 -6.83 2.13
N ASP A 708 -53.99 -5.68 2.26
CA ASP A 708 -53.20 -5.35 3.43
C ASP A 708 -53.83 -4.25 4.32
N ASP A 709 -55.11 -3.93 4.07
CA ASP A 709 -55.92 -2.91 4.75
C ASP A 709 -55.41 -1.47 4.55
N VAL A 710 -54.44 -1.26 3.65
CA VAL A 710 -53.86 0.02 3.29
C VAL A 710 -54.16 0.30 1.81
N ILE A 711 -54.40 1.57 1.45
CA ILE A 711 -54.52 1.99 0.05
C ILE A 711 -53.29 2.85 -0.27
N ASP A 712 -52.33 2.28 -0.97
CA ASP A 712 -51.10 2.98 -1.34
C ASP A 712 -50.61 2.70 -2.77
N GLY A 713 -49.38 3.12 -3.08
CA GLY A 713 -48.79 2.94 -4.41
C GLY A 713 -48.69 1.48 -4.85
N ARG A 714 -48.69 0.51 -3.92
CA ARG A 714 -48.65 -0.92 -4.22
C ARG A 714 -49.96 -1.38 -4.85
N ASP A 715 -51.09 -0.88 -4.39
CA ASP A 715 -52.40 -1.18 -4.97
C ASP A 715 -52.54 -0.61 -6.38
N ALA A 716 -52.11 0.65 -6.58
CA ALA A 716 -52.08 1.26 -7.91
C ALA A 716 -51.19 0.48 -8.89
N THR A 717 -50.02 0.04 -8.42
CA THR A 717 -49.08 -0.75 -9.21
C THR A 717 -49.67 -2.12 -9.56
N ALA A 718 -50.35 -2.77 -8.61
CA ALA A 718 -51.01 -4.04 -8.85
C ALA A 718 -52.13 -3.91 -9.89
N ILE A 719 -52.96 -2.86 -9.82
CA ILE A 719 -54.02 -2.59 -10.80
C ILE A 719 -53.43 -2.37 -12.19
N LEU A 720 -52.38 -1.56 -12.30
CA LEU A 720 -51.72 -1.28 -13.57
C LEU A 720 -51.05 -2.53 -14.16
N THR A 721 -50.45 -3.37 -13.30
CA THR A 721 -49.84 -4.64 -13.71
C THR A 721 -50.90 -5.61 -14.23
N HIS A 722 -52.04 -5.72 -13.55
CA HIS A 722 -53.18 -6.51 -14.01
C HIS A 722 -53.63 -6.04 -15.39
N TYR A 723 -53.85 -4.74 -15.56
CA TYR A 723 -54.26 -4.15 -16.83
C TYR A 723 -53.25 -4.38 -17.95
N ALA A 724 -51.94 -4.23 -17.69
CA ALA A 724 -50.90 -4.47 -18.69
C ALA A 724 -50.89 -5.92 -19.18
N LYS A 725 -51.13 -6.89 -18.28
CA LYS A 725 -51.24 -8.31 -18.63
C LYS A 725 -52.49 -8.61 -19.45
N THR A 726 -53.66 -8.16 -19.00
CA THR A 726 -54.92 -8.43 -19.71
C THR A 726 -54.97 -7.73 -21.06
N SER A 727 -54.39 -6.52 -21.18
CA SER A 727 -54.27 -5.78 -22.45
C SER A 727 -53.34 -6.44 -23.46
N THR A 728 -52.40 -7.26 -23.01
CA THR A 728 -51.48 -8.02 -23.89
C THR A 728 -51.94 -9.46 -24.13
N GLY A 729 -53.19 -9.78 -23.76
CA GLY A 729 -53.79 -11.10 -23.95
C GLY A 729 -53.32 -12.16 -22.96
N GLN A 730 -52.54 -11.76 -21.94
CA GLN A 730 -52.13 -12.64 -20.85
C GLN A 730 -53.24 -12.73 -19.79
N LYS A 731 -53.25 -13.82 -19.00
CA LYS A 731 -54.18 -13.98 -17.89
C LYS A 731 -53.84 -12.95 -16.79
N GLY A 732 -54.81 -12.12 -16.40
CA GLY A 732 -54.65 -11.17 -15.30
C GLY A 732 -54.52 -11.85 -13.93
N ASP A 733 -53.93 -11.14 -12.98
CA ASP A 733 -53.55 -11.71 -11.67
C ASP A 733 -54.66 -11.63 -10.60
N PHE A 734 -55.79 -10.99 -10.89
CA PHE A 734 -56.83 -10.70 -9.89
C PHE A 734 -57.96 -11.74 -9.92
N GLY A 735 -58.40 -12.16 -8.73
CA GLY A 735 -59.67 -12.88 -8.55
C GLY A 735 -60.88 -11.93 -8.56
N GLU A 736 -62.10 -12.47 -8.51
CA GLU A 736 -63.35 -11.68 -8.65
C GLU A 736 -63.46 -10.52 -7.64
N ASP A 737 -63.08 -10.73 -6.38
CA ASP A 737 -63.19 -9.68 -5.36
C ASP A 737 -62.10 -8.61 -5.52
N GLN A 738 -60.91 -9.00 -5.97
CA GLN A 738 -59.84 -8.03 -6.31
C GLN A 738 -60.18 -7.23 -7.56
N LEU A 739 -60.87 -7.82 -8.53
CA LEU A 739 -61.40 -7.08 -9.68
C LEU A 739 -62.42 -6.02 -9.24
N LYS A 740 -63.31 -6.33 -8.29
CA LYS A 740 -64.25 -5.35 -7.74
C LYS A 740 -63.55 -4.23 -6.94
N ALA A 741 -62.52 -4.56 -6.17
CA ALA A 741 -61.75 -3.54 -5.43
C ALA A 741 -60.85 -2.71 -6.35
N ALA A 742 -60.36 -3.28 -7.44
CA ALA A 742 -59.55 -2.59 -8.44
C ALA A 742 -60.38 -1.60 -9.26
N GLU A 743 -61.65 -1.90 -9.48
CA GLU A 743 -62.57 -1.11 -10.30
C GLU A 743 -63.14 0.07 -9.50
N VAL A 744 -62.27 1.05 -9.20
CA VAL A 744 -62.60 2.16 -8.30
C VAL A 744 -63.46 3.22 -8.97
N ASN A 745 -63.41 3.33 -10.30
CA ASN A 745 -64.14 4.35 -11.05
C ASN A 745 -65.59 3.96 -11.44
N LYS A 746 -65.97 2.69 -11.27
CA LYS A 746 -67.31 2.12 -11.51
C LYS A 746 -67.79 2.15 -12.97
N ASP A 747 -66.87 2.12 -13.94
CA ASP A 747 -67.14 1.99 -15.37
C ASP A 747 -67.14 0.54 -15.89
N GLY A 748 -66.81 -0.43 -15.03
CA GLY A 748 -66.84 -1.87 -15.32
C GLY A 748 -65.60 -2.40 -16.04
N ILE A 749 -64.54 -1.59 -16.19
CA ILE A 749 -63.28 -1.96 -16.82
C ILE A 749 -62.14 -1.62 -15.86
N VAL A 750 -61.36 -2.64 -15.44
CA VAL A 750 -60.15 -2.41 -14.64
C VAL A 750 -59.00 -2.01 -15.55
N ASP A 751 -58.64 -0.73 -15.57
CA ASP A 751 -57.55 -0.23 -16.40
C ASP A 751 -56.64 0.83 -15.74
N GLY A 752 -55.77 1.45 -16.53
CA GLY A 752 -54.83 2.46 -16.04
C GLY A 752 -55.49 3.67 -15.37
N ARG A 753 -56.78 3.93 -15.62
CA ARG A 753 -57.54 5.01 -14.98
C ARG A 753 -57.79 4.68 -13.51
N ASP A 754 -58.12 3.43 -13.19
CA ASP A 754 -58.29 2.97 -11.82
C ASP A 754 -56.97 3.04 -11.04
N ALA A 755 -55.88 2.55 -11.65
CA ALA A 755 -54.55 2.66 -11.06
C ALA A 755 -54.17 4.12 -10.76
N THR A 756 -54.49 5.03 -11.68
CA THR A 756 -54.21 6.46 -11.52
C THR A 756 -55.05 7.08 -10.41
N ILE A 757 -56.31 6.68 -10.24
CA ILE A 757 -57.19 7.16 -9.16
C ILE A 757 -56.64 6.70 -7.80
N VAL A 758 -56.26 5.43 -7.67
CA VAL A 758 -55.66 4.88 -6.44
C VAL A 758 -54.34 5.58 -6.11
N LEU A 759 -53.46 5.79 -7.10
CA LEU A 759 -52.19 6.48 -6.90
C LEU A 759 -52.40 7.96 -6.51
N SER A 760 -53.36 8.63 -7.14
CA SER A 760 -53.68 10.03 -6.85
C SER A 760 -54.30 10.18 -5.45
N TYR A 761 -55.12 9.23 -5.03
CA TYR A 761 -55.68 9.17 -3.69
C TYR A 761 -54.57 8.97 -2.65
N TYR A 762 -53.66 8.03 -2.88
CA TYR A 762 -52.49 7.82 -2.01
C TYR A 762 -51.62 9.07 -1.88
N ALA A 763 -51.30 9.74 -3.00
CA ALA A 763 -50.53 10.99 -2.96
C ALA A 763 -51.28 12.09 -2.19
N TYR A 764 -52.60 12.14 -2.29
CA TYR A 764 -53.44 13.10 -1.57
C TYR A 764 -53.46 12.83 -0.07
N THR A 765 -53.66 11.58 0.37
CA THR A 765 -53.69 11.22 1.79
C THR A 765 -52.29 11.33 2.45
N SER A 766 -51.24 11.03 1.69
CA SER A 766 -49.84 11.21 2.11
C SER A 766 -49.44 12.68 2.32
N SER A 767 -50.23 13.62 1.78
CA SER A 767 -50.07 15.07 2.08
C SER A 767 -50.70 15.51 3.41
N GLY A 768 -51.14 14.57 4.24
CA GLY A 768 -51.70 14.83 5.58
C GLY A 768 -53.21 15.13 5.60
N LYS A 769 -53.93 14.87 4.50
CA LYS A 769 -55.39 15.10 4.39
C LYS A 769 -56.15 13.79 4.53
N SER A 770 -57.18 13.74 5.39
CA SER A 770 -57.95 12.51 5.65
C SER A 770 -59.34 12.55 5.02
N VAL A 771 -59.55 11.77 3.97
CA VAL A 771 -60.85 11.50 3.31
C VAL A 771 -60.91 10.04 2.87
N THR A 772 -62.09 9.44 2.77
CA THR A 772 -62.23 8.08 2.21
C THR A 772 -62.06 8.08 0.68
N LEU A 773 -61.74 6.92 0.08
CA LEU A 773 -61.55 6.83 -1.37
C LEU A 773 -62.84 7.20 -2.14
N ASP A 774 -64.01 6.74 -1.68
CA ASP A 774 -65.30 7.08 -2.29
C ASP A 774 -65.59 8.60 -2.22
N GLU A 775 -65.26 9.27 -1.11
CA GLU A 775 -65.36 10.73 -0.97
C GLU A 775 -64.38 11.48 -1.87
N TYR A 776 -63.17 10.94 -2.04
CA TYR A 776 -62.15 11.52 -2.93
C TYR A 776 -62.59 11.47 -4.40
N ILE A 777 -63.18 10.36 -4.82
CA ILE A 777 -63.65 10.16 -6.20
C ILE A 777 -64.88 11.05 -6.48
N THR A 778 -65.82 11.15 -5.54
CA THR A 778 -67.03 11.99 -5.71
C THR A 778 -66.74 13.49 -5.72
N LYS A 779 -65.76 13.98 -4.94
CA LYS A 779 -65.34 15.41 -4.96
C LYS A 779 -64.68 15.89 -6.24
N LYS A 780 -64.26 14.98 -7.12
CA LYS A 780 -63.57 15.32 -8.38
C LYS A 780 -64.54 15.40 -9.58
N SER A 781 -65.82 15.09 -9.34
CA SER A 781 -66.89 15.02 -10.35
C SER A 781 -67.82 16.25 -10.38
N ASP A 782 -67.63 17.20 -9.45
CA ASP A 782 -68.19 18.56 -9.44
C ASP A 782 -67.08 19.56 -9.79
#